data_AF-A0A8H4RSS4-F1
#
_entry.id   AF-A0A8H4RSS4-F1
#
_cell.length_a   1.000
_cell.length_b   1.000
_cell.length_c   1.000
_cell.angle_alpha   90.00
_cell.angle_beta   90.00
_cell.angle_gamma   90.00
#
_symmetry.space_group_name_H-M   'P 1'
#
loop_
_entity.id
_entity.type
_entity.pdbx_description
1 polymer ?
#
loop_
_entity_poly.entity_id
_entity_poly.type
_entity_poly.pdbx_seq_one_letter_code
_entity_poly.pdbx_strand_id
1 'polypeptide(L)'
;MVIENENFEVKPPAKAAHVNMMTDTVIANMPPEGLRSMMRGMLGGNAQITANFYALATQYLENTKLVSIPEMFTKGASSPKPTLALQDVQSRYRCLMGCGFGYESMELLSEVLQQIHELEWDQNTTEGSDFMDVLEVLDGDIVQSVTAVQKSLLTFSGMRPMACEDAKVVANLKKALIICRTNARTQRNDFAFERGLSCLEKLLGNSGLENSLGLDTALPASTEFVSSTSALESIQLGIATVPRIFMGLWQFSSPAWGTASRAKINRDFRKHVDVGLTAYDMADHYGDAEITFGQFRSAQPDAHKIFCATKWAVFEPIKISKETVQANIKERLTAINATSVELLQFHWQDYEDHQYVEAARFIDEHPQVSSLGLCNFDTQRMEEILESGVKVVSNQVQFSLIDLRPTFKMAACCQKHHIKLLTYGPLCGGFLADKWLGKATPNLFDREMTPSHRKYFEMISIWGGWALFQELLSVLAATGRKYKTSVSSVAIRWVLDHEYVGAVIVGARMGISEHIEENLQVFSFKLDQDDKDIIGTVLKRQRSSAKFLYEMRYVIVVEVNFLIAFSSNTGADASQEPEVQTYEHLSPLLSEIHDSAQLVAARPLEQATLRISLAVGAPGITTWENKYLSLFDEASSDGRQISRKFQPLLEIIHTTENQIEITANSTNAMAPNDSFQLFDLKVEVVCPSGAKILCGAKEGDHFTLEGEMLRLPAGQGISIYSLCQQSWILNVEEANLRDTAAVLPLLAAKQRPCHKNDWMTTDGLIACPDPNCGSLLKITKTGLRTFSHAEITVVGLEGNV
;
A
#
# COMPACT_ATOMS: atom_id res chain seq x y z
N MET A 1 -22.31 15.17 -7.92
CA MET A 1 -22.92 13.95 -8.49
C MET A 1 -22.12 12.75 -8.02
N VAL A 2 -22.68 11.94 -7.14
CA VAL A 2 -22.12 10.63 -6.77
C VAL A 2 -22.43 9.70 -7.94
N ILE A 3 -21.41 9.20 -8.61
CA ILE A 3 -21.59 8.21 -9.68
C ILE A 3 -21.96 6.89 -8.98
N GLU A 4 -23.21 6.47 -9.12
CA GLU A 4 -23.65 5.13 -8.76
C GLU A 4 -22.85 4.12 -9.62
N ASN A 5 -22.34 3.07 -8.97
CA ASN A 5 -21.54 2.01 -9.59
C ASN A 5 -22.40 1.14 -10.51
N GLU A 6 -22.80 1.67 -11.66
CA GLU A 6 -23.15 0.86 -12.82
C GLU A 6 -21.87 0.28 -13.42
N ASN A 7 -21.95 -0.99 -13.84
CA ASN A 7 -20.87 -1.79 -14.40
C ASN A 7 -19.93 -0.97 -15.31
N PHE A 8 -18.75 -0.61 -14.80
CA PHE A 8 -17.66 -0.13 -15.65
C PHE A 8 -17.25 -1.30 -16.56
N GLU A 9 -17.80 -1.35 -17.77
CA GLU A 9 -17.16 -2.03 -18.88
C GLU A 9 -15.75 -1.46 -18.99
N VAL A 10 -14.74 -2.34 -18.99
CA VAL A 10 -13.35 -1.98 -19.22
C VAL A 10 -13.29 -1.34 -20.61
N LYS A 11 -13.33 0.00 -20.66
CA LYS A 11 -13.20 0.74 -21.91
C LYS A 11 -11.83 0.41 -22.50
N PRO A 12 -11.74 0.16 -23.82
CA PRO A 12 -10.45 -0.06 -24.46
C PRO A 12 -9.52 1.12 -24.15
N PRO A 13 -8.23 0.87 -23.88
CA PRO A 13 -7.28 1.94 -23.59
C PRO A 13 -7.31 2.96 -24.74
N ALA A 14 -7.25 4.25 -24.39
CA ALA A 14 -7.20 5.33 -25.37
C ALA A 14 -6.10 5.02 -26.41
N LYS A 15 -6.45 5.06 -27.70
CA LYS A 15 -5.49 4.78 -28.78
C LYS A 15 -4.27 5.68 -28.60
N ALA A 16 -3.11 5.06 -28.44
CA ALA A 16 -1.86 5.61 -27.94
C ALA A 16 -1.22 6.64 -28.89
N ALA A 17 -1.79 7.84 -28.98
CA ALA A 17 -1.19 8.96 -29.70
C ALA A 17 -0.19 9.74 -28.82
N HIS A 18 -0.36 9.75 -27.48
CA HIS A 18 0.44 10.60 -26.58
C HIS A 18 0.59 10.02 -25.16
N VAL A 19 1.16 8.81 -25.02
CA VAL A 19 1.25 8.11 -23.72
C VAL A 19 1.95 8.96 -22.65
N ASN A 20 3.01 9.70 -22.98
CA ASN A 20 3.73 10.53 -22.01
C ASN A 20 2.91 11.75 -21.53
N MET A 21 2.21 12.46 -22.43
CA MET A 21 1.34 13.57 -22.02
C MET A 21 0.12 13.08 -21.22
N MET A 22 -0.42 11.90 -21.54
CA MET A 22 -1.54 11.34 -20.78
C MET A 22 -1.10 10.92 -19.38
N THR A 23 0.08 10.30 -19.25
CA THR A 23 0.68 10.00 -17.93
C THR A 23 0.96 11.29 -17.15
N ASP A 24 1.56 12.31 -17.77
CA ASP A 24 1.80 13.60 -17.12
C ASP A 24 0.50 14.30 -16.75
N THR A 25 -0.55 14.19 -17.56
CA THR A 25 -1.88 14.73 -17.24
C THR A 25 -2.45 14.03 -16.01
N VAL A 26 -2.30 12.71 -15.92
CA VAL A 26 -2.70 11.94 -14.73
C VAL A 26 -1.87 12.40 -13.53
N ILE A 27 -0.54 12.47 -13.62
CA ILE A 27 0.34 12.86 -12.51
C ILE A 27 0.05 14.31 -12.06
N ALA A 28 -0.16 15.24 -12.99
CA ALA A 28 -0.35 16.66 -12.67
C ALA A 28 -1.73 16.97 -12.08
N ASN A 29 -2.77 16.19 -12.42
CA ASN A 29 -4.16 16.49 -12.01
C ASN A 29 -4.69 15.52 -10.96
N MET A 30 -4.06 14.36 -10.77
CA MET A 30 -4.47 13.42 -9.72
C MET A 30 -4.10 14.00 -8.35
N PRO A 31 -5.02 14.02 -7.38
CA PRO A 31 -4.69 14.40 -6.00
C PRO A 31 -3.52 13.56 -5.48
N PRO A 32 -2.60 14.13 -4.68
CA PRO A 32 -1.46 13.41 -4.12
C PRO A 32 -1.84 12.08 -3.44
N GLU A 33 -3.02 12.02 -2.83
CA GLU A 33 -3.60 10.84 -2.19
C GLU A 33 -3.91 9.74 -3.21
N GLY A 34 -4.49 10.10 -4.35
CA GLY A 34 -4.75 9.19 -5.46
C GLY A 34 -3.44 8.63 -6.02
N LEU A 35 -2.43 9.49 -6.22
CA LEU A 35 -1.10 9.06 -6.68
C LEU A 35 -0.41 8.11 -5.70
N ARG A 36 -0.46 8.40 -4.39
CA ARG A 36 0.10 7.51 -3.37
C ARG A 36 -0.59 6.16 -3.36
N SER A 37 -1.91 6.12 -3.53
CA SER A 37 -2.67 4.87 -3.61
C SER A 37 -2.30 4.06 -4.85
N MET A 38 -2.22 4.70 -6.02
CA MET A 38 -1.82 4.06 -7.28
C MET A 38 -0.39 3.52 -7.20
N MET A 39 0.56 4.33 -6.73
CA MET A 39 1.95 3.93 -6.53
C MET A 39 2.04 2.73 -5.60
N ARG A 40 1.33 2.75 -4.46
CA ARG A 40 1.29 1.61 -3.54
C ARG A 40 0.78 0.33 -4.22
N GLY A 41 -0.28 0.42 -5.02
CA GLY A 41 -0.81 -0.72 -5.78
C GLY A 41 0.20 -1.27 -6.79
N MET A 42 0.92 -0.39 -7.48
CA MET A 42 1.98 -0.78 -8.42
C MET A 42 3.15 -1.48 -7.72
N LEU A 43 3.65 -0.89 -6.62
CA LEU A 43 4.79 -1.43 -5.87
C LEU A 43 4.46 -2.77 -5.21
N GLY A 44 3.26 -2.90 -4.64
CA GLY A 44 2.85 -4.15 -4.00
C GLY A 44 2.57 -5.30 -4.97
N GLY A 45 2.29 -4.99 -6.25
CA GLY A 45 1.97 -5.99 -7.28
C GLY A 45 3.15 -6.50 -8.10
N ASN A 46 4.31 -5.83 -8.07
CA ASN A 46 5.46 -6.21 -8.88
C ASN A 46 6.80 -5.81 -8.22
N ALA A 47 7.61 -6.81 -7.86
CA ALA A 47 8.90 -6.61 -7.20
C ALA A 47 9.90 -5.81 -8.07
N GLN A 48 9.87 -5.97 -9.40
CA GLN A 48 10.75 -5.21 -10.29
C GLN A 48 10.40 -3.72 -10.32
N ILE A 49 9.11 -3.39 -10.28
CA ILE A 49 8.67 -1.99 -10.17
C ILE A 49 9.14 -1.39 -8.84
N THR A 50 9.07 -2.17 -7.76
CA THR A 50 9.59 -1.76 -6.45
C THR A 50 11.09 -1.52 -6.45
N ALA A 51 11.87 -2.43 -7.03
CA ALA A 51 13.31 -2.26 -7.16
C ALA A 51 13.67 -1.00 -7.98
N ASN A 52 12.99 -0.79 -9.12
CA ASN A 52 13.20 0.39 -9.96
C ASN A 52 12.80 1.70 -9.24
N PHE A 53 11.70 1.68 -8.48
CA PHE A 53 11.28 2.82 -7.67
C PHE A 53 12.34 3.17 -6.62
N TYR A 54 12.90 2.18 -5.92
CA TYR A 54 13.97 2.42 -4.96
C TYR A 54 15.23 2.97 -5.63
N ALA A 55 15.63 2.45 -6.79
CA ALA A 55 16.77 3.01 -7.53
C ALA A 55 16.58 4.50 -7.88
N LEU A 56 15.39 4.87 -8.36
CA LEU A 56 15.05 6.27 -8.67
C LEU A 56 14.98 7.13 -7.41
N ALA A 57 14.41 6.61 -6.31
CA ALA A 57 14.35 7.30 -5.03
C ALA A 57 15.74 7.54 -4.44
N THR A 58 16.63 6.55 -4.53
CA THR A 58 18.04 6.67 -4.16
C THR A 58 18.74 7.76 -4.96
N GLN A 59 18.61 7.75 -6.28
CA GLN A 59 19.20 8.78 -7.14
C GLN A 59 18.68 10.17 -6.80
N TYR A 60 17.37 10.30 -6.52
CA TYR A 60 16.79 11.55 -6.05
C TYR A 60 17.39 11.99 -4.70
N LEU A 61 17.52 11.09 -3.73
CA LEU A 61 18.07 11.38 -2.41
C LEU A 61 19.54 11.80 -2.50
N GLU A 62 20.34 11.16 -3.35
CA GLU A 62 21.73 11.54 -3.62
C GLU A 62 21.83 12.95 -4.22
N ASN A 63 21.04 13.24 -5.25
CA ASN A 63 21.02 14.55 -5.93
C ASN A 63 20.47 15.69 -5.06
N THR A 64 19.70 15.35 -4.03
CA THR A 64 19.08 16.31 -3.09
C THR A 64 19.75 16.32 -1.71
N LYS A 65 21.01 15.83 -1.62
CA LYS A 65 21.75 15.83 -0.36
C LYS A 65 21.83 17.23 0.26
N LEU A 66 21.56 17.32 1.55
CA LEU A 66 21.65 18.57 2.30
C LEU A 66 23.09 19.09 2.25
N VAL A 67 23.24 20.34 1.81
CA VAL A 67 24.55 21.03 1.78
C VAL A 67 24.97 21.45 3.20
N SER A 68 23.99 21.72 4.07
CA SER A 68 24.19 22.08 5.47
C SER A 68 22.99 21.62 6.31
N ILE A 69 23.20 21.31 7.58
CA ILE A 69 22.11 20.99 8.52
C ILE A 69 21.39 22.29 8.92
N PRO A 70 20.06 22.41 8.68
CA PRO A 70 19.29 23.59 9.06
C PRO A 70 19.00 23.63 10.58
N GLU A 71 18.59 24.79 11.11
CA GLU A 71 18.10 24.88 12.49
C GLU A 71 16.72 24.20 12.62
N MET A 72 16.68 23.09 13.37
CA MET A 72 15.49 22.25 13.54
C MET A 72 14.64 22.62 14.75
N PHE A 73 15.20 23.45 15.65
CA PHE A 73 14.54 23.88 16.88
C PHE A 73 14.74 25.38 17.11
N THR A 74 13.72 26.03 17.66
CA THR A 74 13.79 27.44 18.05
C THR A 74 14.65 27.63 19.31
N LYS A 75 15.47 28.69 19.35
CA LYS A 75 16.21 29.13 20.54
C LYS A 75 15.42 30.28 21.22
N GLY A 76 14.97 30.12 22.47
CA GLY A 76 14.15 31.14 23.15
C GLY A 76 13.81 30.83 24.62
N ALA A 77 13.18 31.78 25.32
CA ALA A 77 12.92 31.75 26.77
C ALA A 77 11.79 30.77 27.23
N SER A 78 11.08 30.16 26.29
CA SER A 78 10.11 29.08 26.51
C SER A 78 10.67 27.76 25.99
N SER A 79 10.07 26.62 26.37
CA SER A 79 10.47 25.30 25.86
C SER A 79 10.64 25.29 24.32
N PRO A 80 11.63 24.54 23.79
CA PRO A 80 11.96 24.56 22.37
C PRO A 80 10.80 24.06 21.51
N LYS A 81 10.67 24.61 20.31
CA LYS A 81 9.65 24.18 19.34
C LYS A 81 10.31 23.68 18.06
N PRO A 82 9.77 22.62 17.43
CA PRO A 82 10.26 22.15 16.15
C PRO A 82 10.00 23.19 15.05
N THR A 83 10.97 23.39 14.17
CA THR A 83 10.80 24.22 12.95
C THR A 83 10.28 23.36 11.79
N LEU A 84 9.88 24.00 10.68
CA LEU A 84 9.55 23.27 9.45
C LEU A 84 10.74 22.45 8.93
N ALA A 85 11.97 22.91 9.17
CA ALA A 85 13.17 22.21 8.76
C ALA A 85 13.33 20.84 9.44
N LEU A 86 12.83 20.68 10.68
CA LEU A 86 12.78 19.36 11.30
C LEU A 86 11.94 18.40 10.44
N GLN A 87 10.75 18.82 10.00
CA GLN A 87 9.85 17.96 9.20
C GLN A 87 10.49 17.53 7.87
N ASP A 88 11.25 18.42 7.23
CA ASP A 88 11.99 18.12 6.00
C ASP A 88 13.12 17.10 6.27
N VAL A 89 13.89 17.29 7.34
CA VAL A 89 14.95 16.36 7.77
C VAL A 89 14.35 14.99 8.14
N GLN A 90 13.22 14.98 8.86
CA GLN A 90 12.51 13.74 9.21
C GLN A 90 12.04 12.98 7.98
N SER A 91 11.42 13.68 7.02
CA SER A 91 11.00 13.09 5.76
C SER A 91 12.18 12.48 5.03
N ARG A 92 13.32 13.18 5.01
CA ARG A 92 14.54 12.73 4.34
C ARG A 92 15.15 11.48 4.96
N TYR A 93 15.40 11.44 6.27
CA TYR A 93 16.02 10.25 6.87
C TYR A 93 15.06 9.05 6.84
N ARG A 94 13.74 9.27 6.93
CA ARG A 94 12.74 8.20 6.75
C ARG A 94 12.76 7.63 5.34
N CYS A 95 12.93 8.48 4.31
CA CYS A 95 13.12 8.03 2.94
C CYS A 95 14.43 7.26 2.75
N LEU A 96 15.55 7.74 3.31
CA LEU A 96 16.84 7.04 3.28
C LEU A 96 16.69 5.63 3.88
N MET A 97 16.12 5.55 5.07
CA MET A 97 15.86 4.30 5.77
C MET A 97 14.98 3.36 4.94
N GLY A 98 13.88 3.86 4.35
CA GLY A 98 13.01 3.07 3.46
C GLY A 98 13.68 2.60 2.17
N CYS A 99 14.76 3.25 1.75
CA CYS A 99 15.58 2.85 0.60
C CYS A 99 16.78 1.96 0.98
N GLY A 100 16.90 1.53 2.24
CA GLY A 100 17.99 0.67 2.73
C GLY A 100 19.23 1.42 3.25
N PHE A 101 19.23 2.75 3.25
CA PHE A 101 20.33 3.60 3.73
C PHE A 101 20.23 3.86 5.24
N GLY A 102 20.31 2.77 6.01
CA GLY A 102 20.14 2.79 7.47
C GLY A 102 21.20 3.61 8.20
N TYR A 103 22.46 3.57 7.75
CA TYR A 103 23.57 4.31 8.36
C TYR A 103 23.46 5.82 8.10
N GLU A 104 23.15 6.23 6.87
CA GLU A 104 22.95 7.62 6.49
C GLU A 104 21.75 8.24 7.22
N SER A 105 20.71 7.43 7.45
CA SER A 105 19.60 7.81 8.33
C SER A 105 20.08 8.06 9.77
N MET A 106 20.93 7.18 10.32
CA MET A 106 21.51 7.36 11.66
C MET A 106 22.40 8.60 11.77
N GLU A 107 23.13 8.95 10.72
CA GLU A 107 23.95 10.17 10.69
C GLU A 107 23.06 11.42 10.85
N LEU A 108 21.99 11.53 10.05
CA LEU A 108 21.04 12.65 10.16
C LEU A 108 20.34 12.69 11.53
N LEU A 109 19.98 11.53 12.09
CA LEU A 109 19.42 11.45 13.45
C LEU A 109 20.44 11.90 14.51
N SER A 110 21.72 11.61 14.31
CA SER A 110 22.79 12.09 15.19
C SER A 110 22.91 13.61 15.16
N GLU A 111 22.74 14.24 13.99
CA GLU A 111 22.69 15.70 13.85
C GLU A 111 21.46 16.32 14.55
N VAL A 112 20.31 15.65 14.49
CA VAL A 112 19.10 16.05 15.25
C VAL A 112 19.38 16.04 16.75
N LEU A 113 19.97 14.96 17.27
CA LEU A 113 20.30 14.84 18.69
C LEU A 113 21.37 15.85 19.14
N GLN A 114 22.32 16.19 18.26
CA GLN A 114 23.31 17.23 18.54
C GLN A 114 22.65 18.60 18.77
N GLN A 115 21.63 18.97 17.99
CA GLN A 115 20.90 20.21 18.25
C GLN A 115 20.08 20.15 19.55
N ILE A 116 19.53 18.99 19.90
CA ILE A 116 18.76 18.80 21.14
C ILE A 116 19.65 18.92 22.39
N HIS A 117 20.92 18.52 22.29
CA HIS A 117 21.89 18.64 23.39
C HIS A 117 22.03 20.09 23.92
N GLU A 118 21.82 21.09 23.07
CA GLU A 118 21.99 22.49 23.47
C GLU A 118 20.70 23.12 24.06
N LEU A 119 19.63 22.33 24.17
CA LEU A 119 18.31 22.83 24.54
C LEU A 119 17.97 22.57 26.02
N GLU A 120 17.21 23.50 26.59
CA GLU A 120 16.62 23.39 27.93
C GLU A 120 15.10 23.40 27.83
N TRP A 121 14.43 22.52 28.58
CA TRP A 121 12.97 22.48 28.68
C TRP A 121 12.53 22.01 30.08
N ASP A 122 11.28 22.28 30.44
CA ASP A 122 10.66 21.76 31.66
C ASP A 122 9.41 20.95 31.29
N GLN A 123 9.50 19.62 31.43
CA GLN A 123 8.41 18.71 31.08
C GLN A 123 7.12 18.92 31.87
N ASN A 124 7.16 19.65 32.99
CA ASN A 124 5.98 19.94 33.80
C ASN A 124 5.15 21.12 33.26
N THR A 125 5.69 21.84 32.27
CA THR A 125 4.97 22.88 31.53
C THR A 125 4.24 22.28 30.34
N THR A 126 3.17 22.92 29.86
CA THR A 126 2.46 22.48 28.64
C THR A 126 3.40 22.46 27.44
N GLU A 127 4.19 23.52 27.25
CA GLU A 127 5.12 23.61 26.14
C GLU A 127 6.26 22.58 26.22
N GLY A 128 6.72 22.26 27.44
CA GLY A 128 7.72 21.20 27.62
C GLY A 128 7.15 19.80 27.41
N SER A 129 5.90 19.56 27.80
CA SER A 129 5.19 18.32 27.47
C SER A 129 5.01 18.15 25.96
N ASP A 130 4.63 19.21 25.24
CA ASP A 130 4.54 19.20 23.77
C ASP A 130 5.90 18.88 23.13
N PHE A 131 6.99 19.42 23.71
CA PHE A 131 8.34 19.10 23.26
C PHE A 131 8.71 17.64 23.54
N MET A 132 8.32 17.08 24.69
CA MET A 132 8.51 15.65 24.97
C MET A 132 7.84 14.75 23.94
N ASP A 133 6.63 15.10 23.47
CA ASP A 133 5.97 14.35 22.41
C ASP A 133 6.77 14.37 21.08
N VAL A 134 7.45 15.48 20.78
CA VAL A 134 8.39 15.55 19.64
C VAL A 134 9.58 14.61 19.85
N LEU A 135 10.16 14.58 21.05
CA LEU A 135 11.28 13.68 21.37
C LEU A 135 10.87 12.20 21.29
N GLU A 136 9.65 11.86 21.71
CA GLU A 136 9.11 10.50 21.61
C GLU A 136 8.94 10.04 20.13
N VAL A 137 8.63 10.96 19.21
CA VAL A 137 8.62 10.71 17.75
C VAL A 137 10.02 10.42 17.24
N LEU A 138 10.98 11.24 17.65
CA LEU A 138 12.38 11.03 17.27
C LEU A 138 12.95 9.73 17.83
N ASP A 139 12.58 9.31 19.05
CA ASP A 139 12.96 8.00 19.59
C ASP A 139 12.43 6.85 18.74
N GLY A 140 11.17 6.93 18.30
CA GLY A 140 10.59 5.96 17.38
C GLY A 140 11.31 5.91 16.02
N ASP A 141 11.77 7.05 15.50
CA ASP A 141 12.58 7.12 14.29
C ASP A 141 13.98 6.50 14.49
N ILE A 142 14.58 6.66 15.66
CA ILE A 142 15.85 6.03 16.04
C ILE A 142 15.70 4.51 16.11
N VAL A 143 14.64 4.00 16.77
CA VAL A 143 14.33 2.57 16.81
C VAL A 143 14.30 1.98 15.40
N GLN A 144 13.63 2.66 14.46
CA GLN A 144 13.52 2.20 13.08
C GLN A 144 14.87 2.20 12.35
N SER A 145 15.66 3.26 12.52
CA SER A 145 16.99 3.34 11.91
C SER A 145 17.92 2.24 12.44
N VAL A 146 17.88 1.97 13.76
CA VAL A 146 18.64 0.87 14.39
C VAL A 146 18.19 -0.49 13.88
N THR A 147 16.88 -0.68 13.74
CA THR A 147 16.31 -1.92 13.19
C THR A 147 16.76 -2.15 11.74
N ALA A 148 16.76 -1.12 10.90
CA ALA A 148 17.23 -1.20 9.52
C ALA A 148 18.71 -1.60 9.43
N VAL A 149 19.57 -1.01 10.28
CA VAL A 149 20.99 -1.39 10.36
C VAL A 149 21.16 -2.81 10.88
N GLN A 150 20.44 -3.21 11.93
CA GLN A 150 20.49 -4.57 12.44
C GLN A 150 20.18 -5.57 11.32
N LYS A 151 19.12 -5.34 10.55
CA LYS A 151 18.72 -6.23 9.45
C LYS A 151 19.74 -6.28 8.31
N SER A 152 20.44 -5.19 8.00
CA SER A 152 21.52 -5.20 7.00
C SER A 152 22.79 -5.97 7.45
N LEU A 153 22.89 -6.28 8.74
CA LEU A 153 23.96 -7.08 9.33
C LEU A 153 23.56 -8.54 9.53
N LEU A 154 22.27 -8.87 9.51
CA LEU A 154 21.81 -10.24 9.67
C LEU A 154 22.30 -11.13 8.51
N THR A 155 22.70 -12.34 8.87
CA THR A 155 23.06 -13.44 7.99
C THR A 155 22.31 -14.70 8.46
N PHE A 156 22.36 -15.77 7.68
CA PHE A 156 21.67 -17.03 8.01
C PHE A 156 22.06 -17.64 9.38
N SER A 157 23.24 -17.33 9.93
CA SER A 157 23.75 -17.90 11.18
C SER A 157 24.03 -16.88 12.30
N GLY A 158 23.61 -15.62 12.12
CA GLY A 158 23.85 -14.54 13.08
C GLY A 158 24.17 -13.22 12.39
N MET A 159 24.83 -12.29 13.09
CA MET A 159 25.21 -11.00 12.50
C MET A 159 26.63 -11.04 11.94
N ARG A 160 26.84 -10.46 10.75
CA ARG A 160 28.18 -10.18 10.22
C ARG A 160 28.84 -9.03 10.99
N PRO A 161 30.18 -8.95 11.02
CA PRO A 161 30.87 -7.78 11.56
C PRO A 161 30.51 -6.49 10.81
N MET A 162 30.40 -5.39 11.55
CA MET A 162 30.28 -4.04 10.98
C MET A 162 31.62 -3.56 10.41
N ALA A 163 31.57 -2.78 9.33
CA ALA A 163 32.76 -2.08 8.84
C ALA A 163 33.21 -1.01 9.84
N CYS A 164 34.48 -0.61 9.78
CA CYS A 164 35.03 0.39 10.71
C CYS A 164 34.30 1.74 10.62
N GLU A 165 33.97 2.20 9.41
CA GLU A 165 33.25 3.46 9.21
C GLU A 165 31.80 3.38 9.73
N ASP A 166 31.08 2.31 9.41
CA ASP A 166 29.74 2.01 9.95
C ASP A 166 29.72 1.99 11.48
N ALA A 167 30.74 1.37 12.09
CA ALA A 167 30.87 1.33 13.55
C ALA A 167 31.05 2.73 14.16
N LYS A 168 31.68 3.69 13.45
CA LYS A 168 31.78 5.08 13.91
C LYS A 168 30.42 5.77 13.89
N VAL A 169 29.60 5.54 12.86
CA VAL A 169 28.23 6.08 12.78
C VAL A 169 27.41 5.62 13.99
N VAL A 170 27.42 4.31 14.26
CA VAL A 170 26.74 3.70 15.41
C VAL A 170 27.27 4.26 16.74
N ALA A 171 28.59 4.44 16.87
CA ALA A 171 29.21 5.01 18.06
C ALA A 171 28.85 6.50 18.27
N ASN A 172 28.74 7.28 17.20
CA ASN A 172 28.35 8.69 17.25
C ASN A 172 26.90 8.85 17.72
N LEU A 173 25.98 8.03 17.18
CA LEU A 173 24.60 7.99 17.63
C LEU A 173 24.51 7.63 19.12
N LYS A 174 25.25 6.60 19.56
CA LYS A 174 25.32 6.21 20.98
C LYS A 174 25.81 7.36 21.86
N LYS A 175 26.87 8.05 21.44
CA LYS A 175 27.43 9.19 22.17
C LYS A 175 26.39 10.32 22.30
N ALA A 176 25.69 10.66 21.21
CA ALA A 176 24.65 11.68 21.21
C ALA A 176 23.49 11.33 22.17
N LEU A 177 23.04 10.06 22.17
CA LEU A 177 22.02 9.56 23.10
C LEU A 177 22.45 9.65 24.56
N ILE A 178 23.69 9.25 24.89
CA ILE A 178 24.22 9.33 26.26
C ILE A 178 24.29 10.77 26.76
N ILE A 179 24.68 11.69 25.86
CA ILE A 179 24.71 13.12 26.15
C ILE A 179 23.30 13.64 26.43
N CYS A 180 22.32 13.31 25.57
CA CYS A 180 20.91 13.68 25.78
C CYS A 180 20.37 13.13 27.11
N ARG A 181 20.72 11.89 27.49
CA ARG A 181 20.36 11.29 28.78
C ARG A 181 20.93 12.07 29.96
N THR A 182 22.19 12.50 29.86
CA THR A 182 22.84 13.29 30.91
C THR A 182 22.15 14.64 31.08
N ASN A 183 21.82 15.31 29.98
CA ASN A 183 21.10 16.58 30.00
C ASN A 183 19.71 16.46 30.61
N ALA A 184 18.91 15.48 30.17
CA ALA A 184 17.57 15.26 30.71
C ALA A 184 17.62 15.07 32.23
N ARG A 185 18.58 14.28 32.73
CA ARG A 185 18.80 14.07 34.18
C ARG A 185 19.17 15.36 34.91
N THR A 186 20.10 16.17 34.35
CA THR A 186 20.49 17.46 34.94
C THR A 186 19.30 18.42 35.03
N GLN A 187 18.43 18.42 34.02
CA GLN A 187 17.23 19.24 33.96
C GLN A 187 16.02 18.63 34.71
N ARG A 188 16.16 17.43 35.31
CA ARG A 188 15.09 16.67 35.98
C ARG A 188 13.90 16.31 35.05
N ASN A 189 14.20 16.14 33.77
CA ASN A 189 13.26 15.60 32.78
C ASN A 189 13.45 14.09 32.60
N ASP A 190 12.42 13.43 32.10
CA ASP A 190 12.46 12.04 31.70
C ASP A 190 13.35 11.89 30.45
N PHE A 191 14.04 10.75 30.34
CA PHE A 191 14.85 10.46 29.17
C PHE A 191 13.97 9.87 28.05
N ALA A 192 13.62 10.70 27.06
CA ALA A 192 12.72 10.30 25.99
C ALA A 192 13.28 9.20 25.06
N PHE A 193 14.60 9.05 24.96
CA PHE A 193 15.25 8.17 23.96
C PHE A 193 15.63 6.77 24.48
N GLU A 194 14.86 6.26 25.44
CA GLU A 194 15.17 5.00 26.13
C GLU A 194 15.01 3.78 25.22
N ARG A 195 14.03 3.79 24.30
CA ARG A 195 13.80 2.65 23.39
C ARG A 195 14.88 2.57 22.33
N GLY A 196 15.19 3.70 21.68
CA GLY A 196 16.26 3.78 20.68
C GLY A 196 17.62 3.38 21.26
N LEU A 197 17.93 3.81 22.50
CA LEU A 197 19.15 3.41 23.18
C LEU A 197 19.19 1.90 23.48
N SER A 198 18.07 1.31 23.93
CA SER A 198 17.97 -0.14 24.20
C SER A 198 18.20 -0.98 22.94
N CYS A 199 17.59 -0.58 21.81
CA CYS A 199 17.84 -1.20 20.50
C CYS A 199 19.32 -1.12 20.10
N LEU A 200 19.94 0.05 20.30
CA LEU A 200 21.34 0.29 19.95
C LEU A 200 22.30 -0.54 20.82
N GLU A 201 21.99 -0.71 22.11
CA GLU A 201 22.77 -1.55 23.03
C GLU A 201 22.68 -3.03 22.68
N LYS A 202 21.49 -3.50 22.27
CA LYS A 202 21.30 -4.86 21.72
C LYS A 202 22.12 -5.06 20.45
N LEU A 203 22.06 -4.11 19.50
CA LEU A 203 22.84 -4.16 18.26
C LEU A 203 24.35 -4.33 18.52
N LEU A 204 24.86 -3.66 19.55
CA LEU A 204 26.27 -3.71 19.95
C LEU A 204 26.65 -4.95 20.77
N GLY A 205 25.73 -5.90 21.01
CA GLY A 205 25.98 -7.09 21.82
C GLY A 205 26.21 -6.79 23.31
N ASN A 206 25.85 -5.60 23.79
CA ASN A 206 26.06 -5.14 25.16
C ASN A 206 24.83 -5.38 26.03
N SER A 207 24.20 -6.56 25.94
CA SER A 207 23.00 -6.93 26.71
C SER A 207 23.23 -7.11 28.23
N GLY A 208 24.25 -6.47 28.80
CA GLY A 208 24.67 -6.61 30.20
C GLY A 208 25.06 -5.32 30.91
N LEU A 209 24.87 -4.12 30.31
CA LEU A 209 25.15 -2.85 31.00
C LEU A 209 23.99 -2.35 31.89
N GLU A 210 22.85 -3.04 31.92
CA GLU A 210 21.72 -2.72 32.80
C GLU A 210 22.10 -2.81 34.29
N ASN A 211 23.02 -3.70 34.67
CA ASN A 211 23.53 -3.78 36.05
C ASN A 211 24.40 -2.59 36.48
N SER A 212 24.73 -1.65 35.59
CA SER A 212 25.55 -0.48 35.92
C SER A 212 24.80 0.85 35.88
N LEU A 213 23.53 0.88 35.45
CA LEU A 213 22.80 2.12 35.15
C LEU A 213 21.48 2.32 35.92
N GLY A 214 21.10 1.42 36.82
CA GLY A 214 20.11 1.68 37.87
C GLY A 214 18.68 1.94 37.41
N LEU A 215 18.16 1.14 36.47
CA LEU A 215 16.73 1.07 36.16
C LEU A 215 16.12 -0.17 36.81
N ASP A 216 16.18 -0.19 38.14
CA ASP A 216 15.73 -1.28 39.01
C ASP A 216 14.42 -0.90 39.70
N THR A 217 13.43 -0.44 38.93
CA THR A 217 12.11 -0.11 39.49
C THR A 217 11.04 -0.93 38.81
N ALA A 218 10.85 -2.15 39.30
CA ALA A 218 9.59 -2.84 39.17
C ALA A 218 8.46 -1.84 39.48
N LEU A 219 7.52 -1.65 38.56
CA LEU A 219 6.36 -0.83 38.84
C LEU A 219 5.50 -1.60 39.86
N PRO A 220 5.21 -1.02 41.04
CA PRO A 220 4.32 -1.69 41.99
C PRO A 220 2.96 -1.93 41.31
N ALA A 221 2.30 -3.04 41.67
CA ALA A 221 0.93 -3.29 41.25
C ALA A 221 0.07 -2.05 41.55
N SER A 222 -0.72 -1.59 40.57
CA SER A 222 -1.54 -0.42 40.81
C SER A 222 -2.61 -0.75 41.85
N THR A 223 -2.80 0.13 42.83
CA THR A 223 -3.90 0.00 43.79
C THR A 223 -5.23 0.55 43.22
N GLU A 224 -5.18 1.19 42.06
CA GLU A 224 -6.30 1.86 41.41
C GLU A 224 -7.09 0.96 40.45
N PHE A 225 -6.47 -0.07 39.86
CA PHE A 225 -7.14 -0.97 38.91
C PHE A 225 -7.40 -2.35 39.50
N VAL A 226 -8.48 -2.46 40.26
CA VAL A 226 -9.02 -3.77 40.69
C VAL A 226 -10.02 -4.23 39.64
N SER A 227 -9.74 -5.37 39.01
CA SER A 227 -10.62 -6.00 38.01
C SER A 227 -12.07 -6.06 38.48
N SER A 228 -12.97 -5.45 37.71
CA SER A 228 -14.42 -5.49 37.97
C SER A 228 -14.98 -6.86 37.59
N THR A 229 -15.01 -7.80 38.54
CA THR A 229 -16.00 -8.89 38.72
C THR A 229 -16.38 -9.87 37.58
N SER A 230 -15.91 -9.74 36.33
CA SER A 230 -16.15 -10.76 35.29
C SER A 230 -14.93 -11.65 35.13
N ALA A 231 -15.11 -12.97 35.28
CA ALA A 231 -14.06 -13.94 34.97
C ALA A 231 -13.71 -13.85 33.48
N LEU A 232 -12.44 -13.55 33.17
CA LEU A 232 -11.93 -13.59 31.80
C LEU A 232 -12.12 -15.00 31.23
N GLU A 233 -12.65 -15.10 30.01
CA GLU A 233 -12.64 -16.39 29.31
C GLU A 233 -11.19 -16.76 28.99
N SER A 234 -10.81 -18.00 29.29
CA SER A 234 -9.50 -18.56 28.99
C SER A 234 -9.60 -19.83 28.17
N ILE A 235 -8.50 -20.18 27.49
CA ILE A 235 -8.37 -21.41 26.72
C ILE A 235 -7.03 -22.09 26.98
N GLN A 236 -6.99 -23.41 26.89
CA GLN A 236 -5.74 -24.16 26.86
C GLN A 236 -5.08 -24.02 25.47
N LEU A 237 -3.87 -23.49 25.45
CA LEU A 237 -3.05 -23.31 24.25
C LEU A 237 -1.68 -23.94 24.47
N GLY A 238 -1.49 -25.16 23.96
CA GLY A 238 -0.29 -25.94 24.27
C GLY A 238 -0.18 -26.24 25.76
N ILE A 239 0.91 -25.81 26.39
CA ILE A 239 1.16 -26.03 27.82
C ILE A 239 0.51 -24.99 28.75
N ALA A 240 -0.01 -23.88 28.21
CA ALA A 240 -0.50 -22.75 29.00
C ALA A 240 -2.01 -22.56 28.90
N THR A 241 -2.62 -22.07 29.98
CA THR A 241 -3.97 -21.50 29.95
C THR A 241 -3.86 -19.99 29.77
N VAL A 242 -4.43 -19.45 28.70
CA VAL A 242 -4.28 -18.05 28.29
C VAL A 242 -5.65 -17.36 28.16
N PRO A 243 -5.75 -16.04 28.39
CA PRO A 243 -6.97 -15.30 28.11
C PRO A 243 -7.31 -15.35 26.61
N ARG A 244 -8.59 -15.32 26.26
CA ARG A 244 -9.04 -15.34 24.85
C ARG A 244 -8.89 -13.99 24.14
N ILE A 245 -8.31 -13.00 24.78
CA ILE A 245 -7.86 -11.74 24.17
C ILE A 245 -6.35 -11.63 24.34
N PHE A 246 -5.66 -11.50 23.21
CA PHE A 246 -4.23 -11.23 23.14
C PHE A 246 -4.02 -9.77 22.78
N MET A 247 -3.05 -9.13 23.43
CA MET A 247 -2.66 -7.77 23.10
C MET A 247 -1.57 -7.80 22.04
N GLY A 248 -1.92 -7.40 20.82
CA GLY A 248 -0.98 -7.32 19.72
C GLY A 248 -0.15 -6.05 19.77
N LEU A 249 1.16 -6.19 19.56
CA LEU A 249 2.15 -5.12 19.64
C LEU A 249 2.68 -4.67 18.26
N TRP A 250 1.98 -4.98 17.17
CA TRP A 250 2.43 -4.62 15.81
C TRP A 250 2.58 -3.12 15.58
N GLN A 251 1.93 -2.27 16.38
CA GLN A 251 2.05 -0.81 16.28
C GLN A 251 3.46 -0.30 16.62
N PHE A 252 4.27 -1.09 17.31
CA PHE A 252 5.70 -0.80 17.53
C PHE A 252 6.53 -0.87 16.25
N SER A 253 5.98 -1.46 15.16
CA SER A 253 6.67 -1.56 13.86
C SER A 253 6.89 -0.21 13.18
N SER A 254 6.22 0.87 13.57
CA SER A 254 6.49 2.21 13.03
C SER A 254 5.86 3.35 13.84
N PRO A 255 6.53 4.53 13.92
CA PRO A 255 5.92 5.76 14.40
C PRO A 255 4.63 6.17 13.66
N ALA A 256 4.33 5.59 12.49
CA ALA A 256 3.09 5.80 11.77
C ALA A 256 1.83 5.33 12.52
N TRP A 257 1.98 4.48 13.55
CA TRP A 257 0.91 4.14 14.49
C TRP A 257 0.97 4.98 15.78
N GLY A 258 1.78 6.04 15.80
CA GLY A 258 2.12 6.81 16.98
C GLY A 258 3.26 6.17 17.78
N THR A 259 3.73 6.91 18.77
CA THR A 259 4.86 6.53 19.63
C THR A 259 4.57 7.02 21.05
N ALA A 260 5.24 6.43 22.02
CA ALA A 260 5.21 6.90 23.40
C ALA A 260 6.55 6.62 24.07
N SER A 261 6.84 7.34 25.15
CA SER A 261 7.98 7.06 26.02
C SER A 261 7.85 5.70 26.69
N ARG A 262 9.00 5.13 27.06
CA ARG A 262 9.07 3.85 27.78
C ARG A 262 8.25 3.86 29.07
N ALA A 263 8.26 4.96 29.80
CA ALA A 263 7.47 5.11 31.03
C ALA A 263 5.95 5.02 30.77
N LYS A 264 5.43 5.69 29.74
CA LYS A 264 4.02 5.59 29.32
C LYS A 264 3.67 4.15 28.94
N ILE A 265 4.52 3.50 28.13
CA ILE A 265 4.34 2.11 27.70
C ILE A 265 4.30 1.14 28.89
N ASN A 266 5.26 1.24 29.81
CA ASN A 266 5.33 0.34 30.97
C ASN A 266 4.13 0.50 31.92
N ARG A 267 3.59 1.72 32.06
CA ARG A 267 2.35 1.94 32.83
C ARG A 267 1.16 1.22 32.22
N ASP A 268 1.02 1.30 30.90
CA ASP A 268 -0.10 0.67 30.19
C ASP A 268 0.02 -0.87 30.20
N PHE A 269 1.22 -1.40 30.03
CA PHE A 269 1.47 -2.83 30.28
C PHE A 269 1.07 -3.24 31.70
N ARG A 270 1.44 -2.46 32.73
CA ARG A 270 1.06 -2.75 34.12
C ARG A 270 -0.45 -2.77 34.32
N LYS A 271 -1.18 -1.78 33.79
CA LYS A 271 -2.65 -1.74 33.84
C LYS A 271 -3.28 -2.98 33.20
N HIS A 272 -2.80 -3.38 32.02
CA HIS A 272 -3.27 -4.60 31.35
C HIS A 272 -3.06 -5.84 32.22
N VAL A 273 -1.87 -5.99 32.82
CA VAL A 273 -1.58 -7.14 33.69
C VAL A 273 -2.48 -7.12 34.94
N ASP A 274 -2.71 -5.95 35.55
CA ASP A 274 -3.56 -5.79 36.74
C ASP A 274 -5.02 -6.23 36.49
N VAL A 275 -5.54 -6.03 35.28
CA VAL A 275 -6.89 -6.47 34.90
C VAL A 275 -6.96 -7.88 34.30
N GLY A 276 -5.83 -8.56 34.16
CA GLY A 276 -5.73 -9.94 33.66
C GLY A 276 -5.55 -10.09 32.14
N LEU A 277 -5.30 -8.99 31.41
CA LEU A 277 -4.88 -9.03 30.00
C LEU A 277 -3.39 -9.37 29.92
N THR A 278 -3.07 -10.65 30.15
CA THR A 278 -1.68 -11.10 30.34
C THR A 278 -1.06 -11.81 29.13
N ALA A 279 -1.75 -11.96 28.00
CA ALA A 279 -1.21 -12.56 26.79
C ALA A 279 -0.85 -11.52 25.72
N TYR A 280 0.38 -11.57 25.23
CA TYR A 280 0.93 -10.60 24.28
C TYR A 280 1.41 -11.27 23.00
N ASP A 281 1.03 -10.69 21.86
CA ASP A 281 1.48 -11.09 20.52
C ASP A 281 2.44 -10.03 19.95
N MET A 282 3.63 -10.48 19.55
CA MET A 282 4.66 -9.65 18.93
C MET A 282 5.36 -10.43 17.80
N ALA A 283 6.39 -9.85 17.17
CA ALA A 283 7.18 -10.49 16.12
C ALA A 283 8.58 -9.86 16.03
N ASP A 284 9.51 -10.61 15.43
CA ASP A 284 10.89 -10.19 15.09
C ASP A 284 10.98 -8.90 14.24
N HIS A 285 9.96 -8.60 13.44
CA HIS A 285 9.91 -7.43 12.58
C HIS A 285 9.08 -6.26 13.15
N TYR A 286 8.55 -6.36 14.37
CA TYR A 286 7.76 -5.29 15.00
C TYR A 286 8.61 -4.26 15.75
N GLY A 287 9.56 -3.63 15.06
CA GLY A 287 10.43 -2.60 15.65
C GLY A 287 11.05 -3.08 16.97
N ASP A 288 10.82 -2.33 18.05
CA ASP A 288 11.33 -2.65 19.39
C ASP A 288 10.35 -3.47 20.26
N ALA A 289 9.27 -4.05 19.72
CA ALA A 289 8.24 -4.74 20.50
C ALA A 289 8.81 -5.80 21.46
N GLU A 290 9.66 -6.71 20.95
CA GLU A 290 10.24 -7.80 21.75
C GLU A 290 11.14 -7.27 22.88
N ILE A 291 11.97 -6.26 22.58
CA ILE A 291 12.88 -5.62 23.54
C ILE A 291 12.07 -4.92 24.62
N THR A 292 11.09 -4.13 24.19
CA THR A 292 10.27 -3.33 25.09
C THR A 292 9.42 -4.18 26.01
N PHE A 293 8.78 -5.21 25.47
CA PHE A 293 8.04 -6.20 26.25
C PHE A 293 8.97 -7.01 27.18
N GLY A 294 10.13 -7.45 26.68
CA GLY A 294 11.08 -8.27 27.42
C GLY A 294 11.58 -7.57 28.69
N GLN A 295 12.06 -6.34 28.55
CA GLN A 295 12.51 -5.50 29.67
C GLN A 295 11.37 -5.23 30.68
N PHE A 296 10.16 -4.93 30.20
CA PHE A 296 9.01 -4.76 31.09
C PHE A 296 8.74 -6.05 31.88
N ARG A 297 8.59 -7.19 31.18
CA ARG A 297 8.23 -8.48 31.77
C ARG A 297 9.28 -8.95 32.78
N SER A 298 10.57 -8.85 32.45
CA SER A 298 11.66 -9.29 33.34
C SER A 298 11.74 -8.48 34.63
N ALA A 299 11.27 -7.23 34.61
CA ALA A 299 11.21 -6.37 35.79
C ALA A 299 9.96 -6.60 36.66
N GLN A 300 9.01 -7.44 36.23
CA GLN A 300 7.77 -7.67 36.99
C GLN A 300 7.92 -8.82 38.01
N PRO A 301 7.38 -8.67 39.24
CA PRO A 301 7.35 -9.78 40.22
C PRO A 301 6.42 -10.93 39.77
N ASP A 302 5.42 -10.63 38.95
CA ASP A 302 4.44 -11.56 38.39
C ASP A 302 4.73 -11.95 36.93
N ALA A 303 6.00 -11.84 36.50
CA ALA A 303 6.45 -12.16 35.13
C ALA A 303 5.95 -13.52 34.62
N HIS A 304 5.89 -14.53 35.49
CA HIS A 304 5.42 -15.89 35.17
C HIS A 304 3.94 -15.98 34.76
N LYS A 305 3.14 -14.92 35.00
CA LYS A 305 1.74 -14.84 34.56
C LYS A 305 1.59 -14.18 33.18
N ILE A 306 2.64 -13.55 32.67
CA ILE A 306 2.64 -12.74 31.46
C ILE A 306 3.11 -13.61 30.28
N PHE A 307 2.15 -14.08 29.49
CA PHE A 307 2.36 -15.00 28.39
C PHE A 307 2.90 -14.27 27.14
N CYS A 308 3.99 -14.79 26.58
CA CYS A 308 4.64 -14.25 25.39
C CYS A 308 4.42 -15.14 24.17
N ALA A 309 3.81 -14.57 23.13
CA ALA A 309 3.79 -15.11 21.78
C ALA A 309 4.62 -14.22 20.86
N THR A 310 5.71 -14.74 20.30
CA THR A 310 6.49 -14.03 19.26
C THR A 310 6.59 -14.84 17.97
N LYS A 311 7.09 -14.26 16.87
CA LYS A 311 7.10 -14.89 15.54
C LYS A 311 8.46 -14.96 14.91
N TRP A 312 8.70 -16.03 14.15
CA TRP A 312 9.81 -16.14 13.19
C TRP A 312 9.21 -16.01 11.82
N ALA A 313 9.49 -14.87 11.18
CA ALA A 313 8.98 -14.58 9.86
C ALA A 313 10.09 -14.70 8.82
N VAL A 314 9.98 -15.75 7.99
CA VAL A 314 10.87 -15.94 6.84
C VAL A 314 10.23 -15.27 5.64
N PHE A 315 10.83 -14.17 5.20
CA PHE A 315 10.39 -13.36 4.06
C PHE A 315 11.27 -13.51 2.82
N GLU A 316 12.53 -13.87 3.03
CA GLU A 316 13.55 -14.01 1.98
C GLU A 316 13.99 -15.48 1.89
N PRO A 317 14.52 -15.91 0.73
CA PRO A 317 15.10 -17.23 0.57
C PRO A 317 16.15 -17.52 1.67
N ILE A 318 16.01 -18.67 2.33
CA ILE A 318 16.90 -19.08 3.42
C ILE A 318 17.19 -20.57 3.34
N LYS A 319 18.41 -20.95 3.72
CA LYS A 319 18.76 -22.36 3.92
C LYS A 319 18.44 -22.77 5.36
N ILE A 320 17.56 -23.75 5.50
CA ILE A 320 17.18 -24.29 6.81
C ILE A 320 18.21 -25.32 7.29
N SER A 321 18.63 -25.14 8.54
CA SER A 321 19.45 -26.08 9.30
C SER A 321 19.14 -25.89 10.79
N LYS A 322 19.59 -26.83 11.63
CA LYS A 322 19.44 -26.71 13.10
C LYS A 322 20.11 -25.44 13.62
N GLU A 323 21.26 -25.06 13.06
CA GLU A 323 22.01 -23.86 13.42
C GLU A 323 21.25 -22.59 13.04
N THR A 324 20.64 -22.54 11.86
CA THR A 324 19.78 -21.42 11.44
C THR A 324 18.61 -21.24 12.40
N VAL A 325 17.90 -22.31 12.75
CA VAL A 325 16.76 -22.26 13.69
C VAL A 325 17.22 -21.85 15.09
N GLN A 326 18.32 -22.42 15.59
CA GLN A 326 18.91 -22.08 16.88
C GLN A 326 19.33 -20.61 16.97
N ALA A 327 19.96 -20.07 15.92
CA ALA A 327 20.38 -18.67 15.86
C ALA A 327 19.18 -17.72 15.90
N ASN A 328 18.15 -18.01 15.09
CA ASN A 328 16.91 -17.25 15.09
C ASN A 328 16.25 -17.27 16.46
N ILE A 329 16.03 -18.45 17.06
CA ILE A 329 15.43 -18.56 18.40
C ILE A 329 16.25 -17.79 19.44
N LYS A 330 17.58 -17.91 19.43
CA LYS A 330 18.47 -17.19 20.36
C LYS A 330 18.33 -15.67 20.25
N GLU A 331 18.16 -15.14 19.04
CA GLU A 331 17.95 -13.71 18.84
C GLU A 331 16.69 -13.22 19.56
N ARG A 332 15.56 -13.94 19.45
CA ARG A 332 14.32 -13.53 20.13
C ARG A 332 14.41 -13.73 21.63
N LEU A 333 15.02 -14.81 22.10
CA LEU A 333 15.26 -15.02 23.53
C LEU A 333 16.04 -13.86 24.15
N THR A 334 17.04 -13.36 23.42
CA THR A 334 17.81 -12.17 23.82
C THR A 334 16.91 -10.93 23.79
N ALA A 335 16.07 -10.77 22.77
CA ALA A 335 15.16 -9.63 22.64
C ALA A 335 14.11 -9.59 23.77
N ILE A 336 13.40 -10.69 24.02
CA ILE A 336 12.35 -10.79 25.04
C ILE A 336 12.90 -11.00 26.46
N ASN A 337 14.22 -10.93 26.63
CA ASN A 337 14.96 -11.14 27.87
C ASN A 337 14.51 -12.40 28.64
N ALA A 338 14.53 -13.56 27.96
CA ALA A 338 14.06 -14.82 28.54
C ALA A 338 14.90 -16.03 28.13
N THR A 339 14.75 -17.12 28.88
CA THR A 339 15.44 -18.40 28.63
C THR A 339 14.63 -19.36 27.76
N SER A 340 13.33 -19.10 27.60
CA SER A 340 12.42 -19.85 26.73
C SER A 340 11.33 -18.93 26.17
N VAL A 341 10.69 -19.37 25.08
CA VAL A 341 9.50 -18.74 24.49
C VAL A 341 8.30 -19.63 24.75
N GLU A 342 7.21 -19.06 25.28
CA GLU A 342 5.98 -19.80 25.55
C GLU A 342 5.26 -20.21 24.25
N LEU A 343 5.11 -19.30 23.29
CA LEU A 343 4.59 -19.60 21.96
C LEU A 343 5.46 -18.99 20.86
N LEU A 344 6.09 -19.84 20.05
CA LEU A 344 6.80 -19.44 18.84
C LEU A 344 5.91 -19.62 17.63
N GLN A 345 5.56 -18.54 16.95
CA GLN A 345 4.71 -18.58 15.76
C GLN A 345 5.57 -18.53 14.50
N PHE A 346 5.47 -19.53 13.65
CA PHE A 346 6.27 -19.66 12.45
C PHE A 346 5.52 -19.13 11.23
N HIS A 347 6.13 -18.21 10.49
CA HIS A 347 5.62 -17.66 9.23
C HIS A 347 6.61 -17.97 8.11
N TRP A 348 6.07 -18.37 6.96
CA TRP A 348 6.83 -18.70 5.76
C TRP A 348 6.21 -18.06 4.53
N GLN A 349 7.00 -17.29 3.79
CA GLN A 349 6.52 -16.50 2.67
C GLN A 349 6.36 -17.29 1.36
N ASP A 350 7.33 -18.15 1.04
CA ASP A 350 7.39 -18.84 -0.25
C ASP A 350 7.06 -20.33 -0.14
N TYR A 351 5.82 -20.70 -0.45
CA TYR A 351 5.37 -22.08 -0.40
C TYR A 351 5.92 -23.00 -1.49
N GLU A 352 6.66 -22.48 -2.47
CA GLU A 352 7.41 -23.33 -3.41
C GLU A 352 8.69 -23.87 -2.77
N ASP A 353 9.24 -23.16 -1.77
CA ASP A 353 10.31 -23.67 -0.93
C ASP A 353 9.75 -24.55 0.20
N HIS A 354 9.75 -25.86 0.00
CA HIS A 354 9.19 -26.84 0.93
C HIS A 354 10.00 -27.01 2.24
N GLN A 355 11.10 -26.28 2.44
CA GLN A 355 11.88 -26.31 3.69
C GLN A 355 11.07 -25.91 4.93
N TYR A 356 9.89 -25.29 4.78
CA TYR A 356 9.01 -24.93 5.92
C TYR A 356 8.64 -26.14 6.80
N VAL A 357 8.51 -27.35 6.25
CA VAL A 357 8.19 -28.55 7.04
C VAL A 357 9.38 -28.92 7.94
N GLU A 358 10.60 -28.85 7.40
CA GLU A 358 11.82 -29.12 8.15
C GLU A 358 12.09 -28.04 9.22
N ALA A 359 11.88 -26.77 8.87
CA ALA A 359 11.96 -25.66 9.82
C ALA A 359 10.98 -25.85 10.98
N ALA A 360 9.71 -26.16 10.69
CA ALA A 360 8.70 -26.42 11.70
C ALA A 360 9.09 -27.59 12.63
N ARG A 361 9.68 -28.66 12.09
CA ARG A 361 10.21 -29.79 12.87
C ARG A 361 11.32 -29.34 13.82
N PHE A 362 12.31 -28.60 13.34
CA PHE A 362 13.38 -28.11 14.20
C PHE A 362 12.90 -27.14 15.29
N ILE A 363 11.84 -26.37 15.04
CA ILE A 363 11.22 -25.51 16.05
C ILE A 363 10.50 -26.34 17.11
N ASP A 364 9.70 -27.33 16.71
CA ASP A 364 8.97 -28.23 17.62
C ASP A 364 9.91 -29.05 18.51
N GLU A 365 11.06 -29.46 17.97
CA GLU A 365 12.10 -30.18 18.73
C GLU A 365 12.96 -29.27 19.63
N HIS A 366 12.83 -27.93 19.54
CA HIS A 366 13.74 -27.02 20.21
C HIS A 366 13.42 -26.88 21.71
N PRO A 367 14.36 -27.15 22.63
CA PRO A 367 14.08 -27.23 24.07
C PRO A 367 13.70 -25.89 24.74
N GLN A 368 14.00 -24.77 24.08
CA GLN A 368 13.65 -23.42 24.56
C GLN A 368 12.33 -22.89 23.96
N VAL A 369 11.61 -23.69 23.19
CA VAL A 369 10.28 -23.36 22.65
C VAL A 369 9.27 -24.26 23.32
N SER A 370 8.33 -23.65 24.06
CA SER A 370 7.33 -24.43 24.81
C SER A 370 6.18 -24.91 23.93
N SER A 371 5.83 -24.16 22.89
CA SER A 371 4.79 -24.51 21.94
C SER A 371 5.06 -23.84 20.59
N LEU A 372 4.81 -24.57 19.50
CA LEU A 372 4.86 -24.07 18.13
C LEU A 372 3.46 -23.67 17.66
N GLY A 373 3.32 -22.45 17.17
CA GLY A 373 2.20 -21.99 16.37
C GLY A 373 2.64 -21.72 14.93
N LEU A 374 1.70 -21.67 14.01
CA LEU A 374 1.88 -21.19 12.64
C LEU A 374 1.32 -19.76 12.53
N CYS A 375 1.71 -19.03 11.49
CA CYS A 375 1.22 -17.69 11.20
C CYS A 375 1.09 -17.52 9.68
N ASN A 376 -0.13 -17.19 9.24
CA ASN A 376 -0.56 -17.09 7.85
C ASN A 376 -0.37 -18.35 7.00
N PHE A 377 -0.25 -19.54 7.62
CA PHE A 377 -0.26 -20.80 6.86
C PHE A 377 -1.65 -21.05 6.27
N ASP A 378 -1.72 -21.35 4.97
CA ASP A 378 -2.96 -21.83 4.36
C ASP A 378 -3.34 -23.23 4.88
N THR A 379 -4.53 -23.71 4.49
CA THR A 379 -5.02 -25.01 5.00
C THR A 379 -4.16 -26.18 4.53
N GLN A 380 -3.74 -26.18 3.27
CA GLN A 380 -2.96 -27.27 2.69
C GLN A 380 -1.59 -27.39 3.37
N ARG A 381 -0.87 -26.27 3.47
CA ARG A 381 0.48 -26.22 4.06
C ARG A 381 0.46 -26.50 5.56
N MET A 382 -0.60 -26.07 6.25
CA MET A 382 -0.85 -26.47 7.64
C MET A 382 -1.06 -27.99 7.77
N GLU A 383 -1.87 -28.61 6.90
CA GLU A 383 -2.07 -30.06 6.91
C GLU A 383 -0.76 -30.82 6.64
N GLU A 384 0.05 -30.38 5.68
CA GLU A 384 1.35 -30.99 5.37
C GLU A 384 2.30 -31.00 6.58
N ILE A 385 2.38 -29.88 7.33
CA ILE A 385 3.17 -29.82 8.56
C ILE A 385 2.63 -30.80 9.60
N LEU A 386 1.32 -30.80 9.84
CA LEU A 386 0.68 -31.66 10.83
C LEU A 386 0.84 -33.15 10.50
N GLU A 387 0.66 -33.53 9.24
CA GLU A 387 0.79 -34.90 8.75
C GLU A 387 2.24 -35.40 8.79
N SER A 388 3.23 -34.50 8.78
CA SER A 388 4.64 -34.84 9.00
C SER A 388 4.98 -35.19 10.46
N GLY A 389 4.01 -35.07 11.37
CA GLY A 389 4.15 -35.39 12.81
C GLY A 389 4.59 -34.23 13.69
N VAL A 390 4.75 -33.03 13.12
CA VAL A 390 5.10 -31.81 13.88
C VAL A 390 3.93 -31.37 14.74
N LYS A 391 4.19 -31.07 16.02
CA LYS A 391 3.15 -30.64 16.96
C LYS A 391 2.97 -29.13 16.88
N VAL A 392 1.82 -28.73 16.35
CA VAL A 392 1.38 -27.33 16.29
C VAL A 392 0.21 -27.16 17.25
N VAL A 393 0.11 -26.00 17.92
CA VAL A 393 -0.99 -25.68 18.84
C VAL A 393 -1.94 -24.62 18.27
N SER A 394 -1.46 -23.79 17.36
CA SER A 394 -2.24 -22.72 16.75
C SER A 394 -1.85 -22.37 15.33
N ASN A 395 -2.74 -21.70 14.59
CA ASN A 395 -2.41 -20.96 13.38
C ASN A 395 -2.96 -19.53 13.50
N GLN A 396 -2.09 -18.53 13.40
CA GLN A 396 -2.46 -17.12 13.45
C GLN A 396 -2.89 -16.65 12.07
N VAL A 397 -4.15 -16.23 11.90
CA VAL A 397 -4.70 -15.83 10.59
C VAL A 397 -5.63 -14.62 10.71
N GLN A 398 -5.84 -13.92 9.59
CA GLN A 398 -6.82 -12.85 9.56
C GLN A 398 -8.23 -13.43 9.63
N PHE A 399 -9.05 -12.95 10.56
CA PHE A 399 -10.46 -13.32 10.63
C PHE A 399 -11.29 -12.15 11.18
N SER A 400 -12.34 -11.78 10.46
CA SER A 400 -13.28 -10.74 10.89
C SER A 400 -14.65 -10.96 10.26
N LEU A 401 -15.62 -10.12 10.59
CA LEU A 401 -16.94 -10.11 9.95
C LEU A 401 -16.88 -9.97 8.42
N ILE A 402 -15.84 -9.32 7.88
CA ILE A 402 -15.71 -9.10 6.43
C ILE A 402 -14.66 -10.00 5.77
N ASP A 403 -13.89 -10.78 6.55
CA ASP A 403 -12.92 -11.73 6.02
C ASP A 403 -13.24 -13.12 6.54
N LEU A 404 -14.06 -13.85 5.79
CA LEU A 404 -14.60 -15.16 6.18
C LEU A 404 -13.75 -16.33 5.69
N ARG A 405 -12.55 -16.10 5.14
CA ARG A 405 -11.72 -17.16 4.56
C ARG A 405 -11.42 -18.33 5.51
N PRO A 406 -11.18 -18.11 6.82
CA PRO A 406 -10.98 -19.22 7.75
C PRO A 406 -12.19 -20.15 7.89
N THR A 407 -13.41 -19.70 7.58
CA THR A 407 -14.63 -20.50 7.79
C THR A 407 -14.86 -21.57 6.73
N PHE A 408 -14.08 -21.61 5.65
CA PHE A 408 -14.23 -22.60 4.58
C PHE A 408 -13.51 -23.91 4.93
N LYS A 409 -12.28 -24.14 4.43
CA LYS A 409 -11.53 -25.38 4.68
C LYS A 409 -10.81 -25.39 6.03
N MET A 410 -10.27 -24.24 6.44
CA MET A 410 -9.40 -24.14 7.62
C MET A 410 -10.11 -24.50 8.92
N ALA A 411 -11.35 -24.04 9.12
CA ALA A 411 -12.17 -24.37 10.29
C ALA A 411 -12.27 -25.89 10.54
N ALA A 412 -12.60 -26.66 9.49
CA ALA A 412 -12.73 -28.10 9.57
C ALA A 412 -11.38 -28.79 9.87
N CYS A 413 -10.30 -28.31 9.23
CA CYS A 413 -8.95 -28.79 9.50
C CYS A 413 -8.53 -28.52 10.96
N CYS A 414 -8.78 -27.31 11.47
CA CYS A 414 -8.48 -26.94 12.85
C CYS A 414 -9.23 -27.83 13.85
N GLN A 415 -10.51 -28.12 13.61
CA GLN A 415 -11.29 -29.03 14.45
C GLN A 415 -10.74 -30.47 14.39
N LYS A 416 -10.45 -30.98 13.18
CA LYS A 416 -9.90 -32.33 12.96
C LYS A 416 -8.57 -32.54 13.69
N HIS A 417 -7.68 -31.55 13.67
CA HIS A 417 -6.34 -31.63 14.23
C HIS A 417 -6.19 -30.99 15.62
N HIS A 418 -7.29 -30.54 16.23
CA HIS A 418 -7.31 -29.85 17.52
C HIS A 418 -6.42 -28.58 17.58
N ILE A 419 -6.31 -27.87 16.45
CA ILE A 419 -5.58 -26.60 16.33
C ILE A 419 -6.51 -25.44 16.62
N LYS A 420 -6.00 -24.40 17.29
CA LYS A 420 -6.74 -23.16 17.54
C LYS A 420 -6.30 -22.02 16.63
N LEU A 421 -7.25 -21.22 16.16
CA LEU A 421 -6.94 -19.98 15.46
C LEU A 421 -6.63 -18.87 16.47
N LEU A 422 -5.52 -18.17 16.26
CA LEU A 422 -5.28 -16.85 16.85
C LEU A 422 -5.61 -15.82 15.77
N THR A 423 -6.58 -14.95 16.01
CA THR A 423 -7.15 -14.15 14.91
C THR A 423 -6.72 -12.71 15.00
N TYR A 424 -6.12 -12.18 13.92
CA TYR A 424 -5.86 -10.74 13.80
C TYR A 424 -6.85 -10.08 12.84
N GLY A 425 -6.87 -8.75 12.85
CA GLY A 425 -7.80 -7.95 12.07
C GLY A 425 -9.29 -8.01 12.46
N PRO A 426 -9.70 -8.45 13.66
CA PRO A 426 -11.12 -8.59 14.02
C PRO A 426 -11.90 -7.27 13.92
N LEU A 427 -11.20 -6.14 14.08
CA LEU A 427 -11.75 -4.79 14.09
C LEU A 427 -11.50 -4.01 12.79
N CYS A 428 -10.92 -4.64 11.76
CA CYS A 428 -10.61 -4.00 10.49
C CYS A 428 -9.82 -2.70 10.65
N GLY A 429 -8.71 -2.73 11.41
CA GLY A 429 -7.89 -1.54 11.65
C GLY A 429 -8.55 -0.47 12.52
N GLY A 430 -9.67 -0.80 13.18
CA GLY A 430 -10.48 0.11 13.99
C GLY A 430 -11.70 0.66 13.26
N PHE A 431 -12.02 0.16 12.06
CA PHE A 431 -13.24 0.54 11.33
C PHE A 431 -14.52 -0.05 11.94
N LEU A 432 -14.44 -1.23 12.57
CA LEU A 432 -15.56 -1.82 13.32
C LEU A 432 -15.65 -1.20 14.71
N ALA A 433 -15.99 0.10 14.77
CA ALA A 433 -16.12 0.87 16.01
C ALA A 433 -17.18 1.97 15.87
N ASP A 434 -17.77 2.39 16.99
CA ASP A 434 -18.87 3.37 17.02
C ASP A 434 -18.49 4.71 16.36
N LYS A 435 -17.21 5.11 16.44
CA LYS A 435 -16.71 6.37 15.84
C LYS A 435 -16.94 6.48 14.34
N TRP A 436 -17.09 5.35 13.64
CA TRP A 436 -17.29 5.29 12.19
C TRP A 436 -18.76 5.21 11.77
N LEU A 437 -19.68 5.03 12.72
CA LEU A 437 -21.10 4.92 12.43
C LEU A 437 -21.65 6.24 11.86
N GLY A 438 -22.33 6.15 10.72
CA GLY A 438 -22.93 7.31 10.04
C GLY A 438 -21.91 8.27 9.42
N LYS A 439 -20.63 7.88 9.30
CA LYS A 439 -19.59 8.72 8.70
C LYS A 439 -19.54 8.54 7.18
N ALA A 440 -19.23 9.63 6.48
CA ALA A 440 -18.86 9.58 5.08
C ALA A 440 -17.57 8.76 4.88
N THR A 441 -17.31 8.34 3.64
CA THR A 441 -16.07 7.65 3.28
C THR A 441 -14.84 8.47 3.69
N PRO A 442 -13.91 7.92 4.49
CA PRO A 442 -12.73 8.66 4.96
C PRO A 442 -11.72 8.95 3.85
N ASN A 443 -10.94 10.02 4.01
CA ASN A 443 -9.71 10.21 3.26
C ASN A 443 -8.55 9.46 3.97
N LEU A 444 -8.01 8.44 3.29
CA LEU A 444 -7.04 7.50 3.86
C LEU A 444 -5.64 8.08 4.16
N PHE A 445 -5.38 9.31 3.74
CA PHE A 445 -4.12 10.01 3.95
C PHE A 445 -4.24 11.21 4.89
N ASP A 446 -5.41 11.38 5.52
CA ASP A 446 -5.54 12.31 6.64
C ASP A 446 -4.57 11.95 7.78
N ARG A 447 -4.16 12.96 8.55
CA ARG A 447 -3.16 12.82 9.63
C ARG A 447 -3.53 11.78 10.68
N GLU A 448 -4.82 11.55 10.90
CA GLU A 448 -5.34 10.60 11.89
C GLU A 448 -5.41 9.16 11.36
N MET A 449 -5.22 8.95 10.05
CA MET A 449 -5.29 7.63 9.43
C MET A 449 -3.96 6.89 9.57
N THR A 450 -4.02 5.73 10.23
CA THR A 450 -2.89 4.81 10.34
C THR A 450 -2.72 3.96 9.07
N PRO A 451 -1.55 3.34 8.85
CA PRO A 451 -1.36 2.41 7.73
C PRO A 451 -2.37 1.25 7.73
N SER A 452 -2.83 0.81 8.91
CA SER A 452 -3.88 -0.20 9.03
C SER A 452 -5.20 0.26 8.43
N HIS A 453 -5.62 1.51 8.63
CA HIS A 453 -6.85 2.03 8.01
C HIS A 453 -6.76 1.94 6.48
N ARG A 454 -5.62 2.25 5.88
CA ARG A 454 -5.44 2.14 4.42
C ARG A 454 -5.65 0.71 3.93
N LYS A 455 -5.06 -0.27 4.62
CA LYS A 455 -5.21 -1.70 4.32
C LYS A 455 -6.67 -2.15 4.44
N TYR A 456 -7.29 -1.93 5.59
CA TYR A 456 -8.63 -2.46 5.85
C TYR A 456 -9.72 -1.72 5.08
N PHE A 457 -9.50 -0.46 4.70
CA PHE A 457 -10.42 0.23 3.80
C PHE A 457 -10.46 -0.41 2.41
N GLU A 458 -9.31 -0.85 1.89
CA GLU A 458 -9.24 -1.60 0.64
C GLU A 458 -10.04 -2.92 0.75
N MET A 459 -9.86 -3.65 1.86
CA MET A 459 -10.67 -4.85 2.13
C MET A 459 -12.17 -4.56 2.21
N ILE A 460 -12.58 -3.49 2.89
CA ILE A 460 -13.98 -3.04 2.96
C ILE A 460 -14.51 -2.76 1.55
N SER A 461 -13.70 -2.10 0.72
CA SER A 461 -14.03 -1.75 -0.66
C SER A 461 -14.24 -3.00 -1.52
N ILE A 462 -13.40 -4.02 -1.36
CA ILE A 462 -13.50 -5.32 -2.04
C ILE A 462 -14.70 -6.13 -1.53
N TRP A 463 -14.93 -6.13 -0.21
CA TRP A 463 -16.00 -6.89 0.44
C TRP A 463 -17.40 -6.46 0.00
N GLY A 464 -17.66 -5.15 -0.02
CA GLY A 464 -18.99 -4.62 -0.31
C GLY A 464 -19.09 -3.11 -0.49
N GLY A 465 -17.97 -2.40 -0.31
CA GLY A 465 -17.94 -0.94 -0.32
C GLY A 465 -18.37 -0.32 1.01
N TRP A 466 -18.10 0.98 1.15
CA TRP A 466 -18.39 1.73 2.38
C TRP A 466 -19.87 1.75 2.75
N ALA A 467 -20.78 1.78 1.77
CA ALA A 467 -22.22 1.81 2.02
C ALA A 467 -22.71 0.53 2.74
N LEU A 468 -22.35 -0.65 2.22
CA LEU A 468 -22.70 -1.92 2.89
C LEU A 468 -22.01 -2.03 4.25
N PHE A 469 -20.79 -1.50 4.37
CA PHE A 469 -20.08 -1.46 5.64
C PHE A 469 -20.80 -0.59 6.68
N GLN A 470 -21.40 0.54 6.30
CA GLN A 470 -22.23 1.36 7.18
C GLN A 470 -23.52 0.65 7.61
N GLU A 471 -24.11 -0.17 6.74
CA GLU A 471 -25.23 -1.04 7.12
C GLU A 471 -24.80 -2.07 8.17
N LEU A 472 -23.63 -2.70 7.98
CA LEU A 472 -23.04 -3.61 8.96
C LEU A 472 -22.81 -2.91 10.30
N LEU A 473 -22.19 -1.73 10.32
CA LEU A 473 -21.98 -0.95 11.55
C LEU A 473 -23.31 -0.63 12.25
N SER A 474 -24.36 -0.30 11.48
CA SER A 474 -25.68 0.01 12.04
C SER A 474 -26.33 -1.20 12.72
N VAL A 475 -26.18 -2.39 12.11
CA VAL A 475 -26.63 -3.66 12.70
C VAL A 475 -25.84 -3.98 13.97
N LEU A 476 -24.51 -3.90 13.90
CA LEU A 476 -23.65 -4.15 15.06
C LEU A 476 -23.93 -3.18 16.21
N ALA A 477 -24.21 -1.90 15.91
CA ALA A 477 -24.58 -0.91 16.91
C ALA A 477 -25.96 -1.20 17.54
N ALA A 478 -26.92 -1.71 16.75
CA ALA A 478 -28.21 -2.15 17.28
C ALA A 478 -28.07 -3.36 18.22
N THR A 479 -27.27 -4.35 17.82
CA THR A 479 -26.91 -5.48 18.68
C THR A 479 -26.14 -5.01 19.92
N GLY A 480 -25.20 -4.07 19.78
CA GLY A 480 -24.46 -3.48 20.90
C GLY A 480 -25.38 -2.83 21.93
N ARG A 481 -26.39 -2.06 21.48
CA ARG A 481 -27.41 -1.45 22.37
C ARG A 481 -28.18 -2.48 23.19
N LYS A 482 -28.51 -3.65 22.62
CA LYS A 482 -29.18 -4.75 23.33
C LYS A 482 -28.36 -5.24 24.52
N TYR A 483 -27.04 -5.32 24.37
CA TYR A 483 -26.10 -5.78 25.40
C TYR A 483 -25.41 -4.65 26.19
N LYS A 484 -25.72 -3.38 25.89
CA LYS A 484 -25.06 -2.19 26.45
C LYS A 484 -23.54 -2.20 26.24
N THR A 485 -23.13 -2.57 25.03
CA THR A 485 -21.72 -2.64 24.61
C THR A 485 -21.52 -1.99 23.24
N SER A 486 -20.27 -1.86 22.80
CA SER A 486 -19.93 -1.16 21.55
C SER A 486 -20.00 -2.05 20.31
N VAL A 487 -19.96 -1.44 19.12
CA VAL A 487 -19.75 -2.16 17.86
C VAL A 487 -18.49 -3.04 17.91
N SER A 488 -17.40 -2.55 18.49
CA SER A 488 -16.13 -3.29 18.55
C SER A 488 -16.25 -4.55 19.41
N SER A 489 -16.92 -4.46 20.56
CA SER A 489 -17.14 -5.62 21.42
C SER A 489 -18.03 -6.67 20.75
N VAL A 490 -19.08 -6.28 20.02
CA VAL A 490 -19.92 -7.19 19.22
C VAL A 490 -19.11 -7.88 18.14
N ALA A 491 -18.27 -7.15 17.40
CA ALA A 491 -17.43 -7.70 16.35
C ALA A 491 -16.42 -8.73 16.89
N ILE A 492 -15.74 -8.40 18.00
CA ILE A 492 -14.81 -9.33 18.67
C ILE A 492 -15.55 -10.57 19.16
N ARG A 493 -16.70 -10.39 19.83
CA ARG A 493 -17.50 -11.50 20.35
C ARG A 493 -17.95 -12.45 19.26
N TRP A 494 -18.36 -11.91 18.11
CA TRP A 494 -18.74 -12.71 16.94
C TRP A 494 -17.60 -13.63 16.50
N VAL A 495 -16.36 -13.13 16.41
CA VAL A 495 -15.18 -13.94 16.07
C VAL A 495 -14.88 -14.98 17.16
N LEU A 496 -14.92 -14.59 18.44
CA LEU A 496 -14.66 -15.49 19.57
C LEU A 496 -15.70 -16.62 19.72
N ASP A 497 -16.92 -16.47 19.20
CA ASP A 497 -17.96 -17.49 19.31
C ASP A 497 -17.73 -18.70 18.39
N HIS A 498 -16.76 -18.64 17.48
CA HIS A 498 -16.33 -19.80 16.71
C HIS A 498 -15.47 -20.75 17.56
N GLU A 499 -15.85 -22.03 17.63
CA GLU A 499 -15.19 -23.04 18.47
C GLU A 499 -13.70 -23.25 18.15
N TYR A 500 -13.33 -23.12 16.88
CA TYR A 500 -11.95 -23.22 16.40
C TYR A 500 -11.12 -21.95 16.66
N VAL A 501 -11.72 -20.85 17.11
CA VAL A 501 -11.00 -19.63 17.51
C VAL A 501 -10.55 -19.75 18.96
N GLY A 502 -9.24 -19.80 19.17
CA GLY A 502 -8.64 -19.81 20.50
C GLY A 502 -8.72 -18.44 21.14
N ALA A 503 -8.17 -17.43 20.46
CA ALA A 503 -8.15 -16.06 20.93
C ALA A 503 -8.24 -15.07 19.76
N VAL A 504 -8.65 -13.84 20.10
CA VAL A 504 -8.61 -12.68 19.22
C VAL A 504 -7.45 -11.78 19.64
N ILE A 505 -6.67 -11.31 18.67
CA ILE A 505 -5.57 -10.39 18.88
C ILE A 505 -6.08 -8.96 18.62
N VAL A 506 -6.12 -8.15 19.66
CA VAL A 506 -6.52 -6.75 19.62
C VAL A 506 -5.29 -5.86 19.75
N GLY A 507 -5.20 -4.84 18.90
CA GLY A 507 -4.02 -3.98 18.87
C GLY A 507 -3.94 -3.09 20.11
N ALA A 508 -2.76 -3.05 20.75
CA ALA A 508 -2.48 -2.14 21.85
C ALA A 508 -1.51 -1.04 21.41
N ARG A 509 -1.99 0.21 21.34
CA ARG A 509 -1.13 1.37 21.12
C ARG A 509 -0.60 1.86 22.47
N MET A 510 0.28 1.07 23.05
CA MET A 510 0.81 1.28 24.41
C MET A 510 1.37 2.69 24.57
N GLY A 511 0.96 3.37 25.64
CA GLY A 511 1.34 4.74 25.97
C GLY A 511 0.63 5.82 25.15
N ILE A 512 -0.26 5.46 24.22
CA ILE A 512 -0.92 6.38 23.29
C ILE A 512 -2.44 6.32 23.45
N SER A 513 -3.02 5.12 23.39
CA SER A 513 -4.47 4.92 23.52
C SER A 513 -4.78 3.52 24.01
N GLU A 514 -5.62 3.43 25.03
CA GLU A 514 -6.05 2.19 25.68
C GLU A 514 -7.56 1.99 25.53
N HIS A 515 -7.97 0.71 25.43
CA HIS A 515 -9.37 0.29 25.28
C HIS A 515 -9.68 -0.87 26.26
N ILE A 516 -9.13 -0.81 27.46
CA ILE A 516 -9.18 -1.91 28.44
C ILE A 516 -10.61 -2.32 28.75
N GLU A 517 -11.45 -1.38 29.17
CA GLU A 517 -12.82 -1.64 29.58
C GLU A 517 -13.64 -2.24 28.42
N GLU A 518 -13.47 -1.72 27.21
CA GLU A 518 -14.14 -2.20 26.00
C GLU A 518 -13.69 -3.62 25.61
N ASN A 519 -12.40 -3.92 25.75
CA ASN A 519 -11.85 -5.26 25.52
C ASN A 519 -12.32 -6.27 26.57
N LEU A 520 -12.54 -5.83 27.82
CA LEU A 520 -13.08 -6.69 28.89
C LEU A 520 -14.58 -6.95 28.71
N GLN A 521 -15.33 -5.98 28.18
CA GLN A 521 -16.78 -6.12 27.93
C GLN A 521 -17.14 -7.29 27.02
N VAL A 522 -16.23 -7.75 26.16
CA VAL A 522 -16.46 -8.89 25.24
C VAL A 522 -16.84 -10.18 25.98
N PHE A 523 -16.50 -10.31 27.25
CA PHE A 523 -16.80 -11.47 28.09
C PHE A 523 -18.12 -11.34 28.87
N SER A 524 -18.78 -10.18 28.81
CA SER A 524 -19.98 -9.89 29.61
C SER A 524 -21.29 -10.32 28.94
N PHE A 525 -21.25 -10.78 27.69
CA PHE A 525 -22.42 -11.16 26.91
C PHE A 525 -22.14 -12.30 25.93
N LYS A 526 -23.22 -12.85 25.37
CA LYS A 526 -23.20 -13.84 24.29
C LYS A 526 -24.22 -13.45 23.22
N LEU A 527 -23.84 -13.60 21.96
CA LEU A 527 -24.74 -13.37 20.83
C LEU A 527 -25.74 -14.51 20.74
N ASP A 528 -27.04 -14.19 20.72
CA ASP A 528 -28.07 -15.18 20.48
C ASP A 528 -28.25 -15.46 18.97
N GLN A 529 -29.20 -16.34 18.63
CA GLN A 529 -29.42 -16.73 17.25
C GLN A 529 -29.95 -15.57 16.40
N ASP A 530 -30.81 -14.73 16.95
CA ASP A 530 -31.37 -13.58 16.23
C ASP A 530 -30.27 -12.58 15.88
N ASP A 531 -29.33 -12.33 16.80
CA ASP A 531 -28.18 -11.46 16.52
C ASP A 531 -27.32 -12.02 15.38
N LYS A 532 -27.04 -13.32 15.42
CA LYS A 532 -26.24 -14.02 14.40
C LYS A 532 -26.92 -13.99 13.04
N ASP A 533 -28.25 -14.14 13.00
CA ASP A 533 -29.02 -14.14 11.76
C ASP A 533 -29.12 -12.75 11.13
N ILE A 534 -29.32 -11.71 11.93
CA ILE A 534 -29.37 -10.32 11.44
C ILE A 534 -27.98 -9.89 10.93
N ILE A 535 -26.90 -10.19 11.68
CA ILE A 535 -25.53 -9.96 11.20
C ILE A 535 -25.30 -10.75 9.90
N GLY A 536 -25.62 -12.05 9.89
CA GLY A 536 -25.43 -12.93 8.75
C GLY A 536 -26.20 -12.49 7.50
N THR A 537 -27.35 -11.82 7.66
CA THR A 537 -28.11 -11.24 6.54
C THR A 537 -27.32 -10.16 5.80
N VAL A 538 -26.57 -9.32 6.53
CA VAL A 538 -25.69 -8.32 5.91
C VAL A 538 -24.48 -9.01 5.27
N LEU A 539 -23.86 -9.98 5.96
CA LEU A 539 -22.68 -10.67 5.44
C LEU A 539 -22.93 -11.41 4.11
N LYS A 540 -24.13 -11.95 3.92
CA LYS A 540 -24.54 -12.62 2.67
C LYS A 540 -24.60 -11.69 1.45
N ARG A 541 -24.61 -10.36 1.64
CA ARG A 541 -24.66 -9.36 0.57
C ARG A 541 -23.26 -8.91 0.09
N GLN A 542 -22.20 -9.54 0.60
CA GLN A 542 -20.84 -9.31 0.10
C GLN A 542 -20.74 -9.58 -1.42
N ARG A 543 -19.77 -8.93 -2.08
CA ARG A 543 -19.47 -9.19 -3.49
C ARG A 543 -19.06 -10.65 -3.70
N SER A 544 -19.33 -11.22 -4.88
CA SER A 544 -19.24 -12.67 -5.14
C SER A 544 -17.93 -13.28 -4.65
N SER A 545 -18.03 -14.44 -4.00
CA SER A 545 -16.91 -15.10 -3.28
C SER A 545 -15.69 -15.34 -4.16
N ALA A 546 -15.86 -15.64 -5.45
CA ALA A 546 -14.74 -15.87 -6.37
C ALA A 546 -13.94 -14.58 -6.67
N LYS A 547 -14.64 -13.45 -6.88
CA LYS A 547 -14.01 -12.14 -7.11
C LYS A 547 -13.39 -11.60 -5.82
N PHE A 548 -14.08 -11.77 -4.69
CA PHE A 548 -13.59 -11.41 -3.37
C PHE A 548 -12.29 -12.16 -3.02
N LEU A 549 -12.22 -13.48 -3.22
CA LEU A 549 -11.03 -14.28 -2.96
C LEU A 549 -9.85 -13.91 -3.88
N TYR A 550 -10.13 -13.61 -5.16
CA TYR A 550 -9.11 -13.19 -6.13
C TYR A 550 -8.53 -11.80 -5.81
N GLU A 551 -9.37 -10.81 -5.50
CA GLU A 551 -8.93 -9.45 -5.18
C GLU A 551 -8.28 -9.35 -3.79
N MET A 552 -8.75 -10.13 -2.80
CA MET A 552 -8.14 -10.22 -1.47
C MET A 552 -6.70 -10.77 -1.48
N ARG A 553 -6.32 -11.54 -2.51
CA ARG A 553 -4.95 -12.01 -2.71
C ARG A 553 -3.97 -10.84 -2.82
N TYR A 554 -4.35 -9.79 -3.54
CA TYR A 554 -3.50 -8.61 -3.76
C TYR A 554 -3.31 -7.79 -2.47
N VAL A 555 -4.36 -7.64 -1.66
CA VAL A 555 -4.29 -6.83 -0.41
C VAL A 555 -3.33 -7.43 0.63
N ILE A 556 -3.22 -8.77 0.68
CA ILE A 556 -2.37 -9.47 1.67
C ILE A 556 -0.92 -9.56 1.18
N VAL A 557 -0.70 -9.77 -0.12
CA VAL A 557 0.64 -9.69 -0.71
C VAL A 557 1.21 -8.28 -0.54
N VAL A 558 0.39 -7.23 -0.70
CA VAL A 558 0.77 -5.84 -0.40
C VAL A 558 1.08 -5.63 1.10
N GLU A 559 0.40 -6.33 2.01
CA GLU A 559 0.67 -6.24 3.46
C GLU A 559 2.01 -6.85 3.84
N VAL A 560 2.28 -8.06 3.37
CA VAL A 560 3.54 -8.73 3.65
C VAL A 560 4.66 -7.94 2.97
N ASN A 561 4.52 -7.55 1.69
CA ASN A 561 5.50 -6.73 0.99
C ASN A 561 5.68 -5.32 1.61
N PHE A 562 4.68 -4.73 2.25
CA PHE A 562 4.82 -3.44 2.94
C PHE A 562 5.54 -3.61 4.28
N LEU A 563 5.20 -4.62 5.09
CA LEU A 563 5.95 -4.94 6.32
C LEU A 563 7.39 -5.39 6.00
N ILE A 564 7.60 -6.09 4.88
CA ILE A 564 8.88 -6.49 4.29
C ILE A 564 9.64 -5.28 3.74
N ALA A 565 9.02 -4.33 3.05
CA ALA A 565 9.68 -3.14 2.52
C ALA A 565 10.34 -2.26 3.60
N PHE A 566 9.81 -2.30 4.82
CA PHE A 566 10.42 -1.67 6.01
C PHE A 566 11.47 -2.57 6.72
N SER A 567 11.76 -3.74 6.18
CA SER A 567 12.38 -4.86 6.88
C SER A 567 13.52 -5.51 6.09
N SER A 568 13.33 -5.90 4.84
CA SER A 568 14.38 -6.46 3.99
C SER A 568 14.64 -5.54 2.81
N ASN A 569 15.82 -4.91 2.84
CA ASN A 569 16.49 -4.48 1.62
C ASN A 569 17.98 -4.72 1.85
N THR A 570 18.36 -6.00 1.86
CA THR A 570 19.78 -6.35 1.77
C THR A 570 20.22 -5.99 0.36
N GLY A 571 21.11 -5.00 0.24
CA GLY A 571 21.71 -4.62 -1.03
C GLY A 571 22.25 -5.85 -1.75
N ALA A 572 21.57 -6.27 -2.81
CA ALA A 572 22.13 -7.19 -3.77
C ALA A 572 23.26 -6.45 -4.48
N ASP A 573 24.45 -7.00 -4.39
CA ASP A 573 25.63 -6.60 -5.15
C ASP A 573 25.25 -6.52 -6.64
N ALA A 574 25.36 -5.33 -7.24
CA ALA A 574 25.02 -5.06 -8.64
C ALA A 574 25.94 -5.77 -9.65
N SER A 575 26.76 -6.73 -9.20
CA SER A 575 27.68 -7.53 -10.01
C SER A 575 27.21 -8.95 -10.30
N GLN A 576 26.03 -9.37 -9.83
CA GLN A 576 25.41 -10.64 -10.20
C GLN A 576 24.03 -10.43 -10.81
N GLU A 577 23.86 -10.83 -12.08
CA GLU A 577 22.56 -10.88 -12.74
C GLU A 577 21.64 -11.84 -11.98
N PRO A 578 20.49 -11.39 -11.44
CA PRO A 578 19.47 -12.30 -10.97
C PRO A 578 18.79 -12.94 -12.19
N GLU A 579 18.80 -14.28 -12.23
CA GLU A 579 17.97 -15.02 -13.19
C GLU A 579 16.49 -14.61 -13.02
N VAL A 580 15.91 -14.17 -14.13
CA VAL A 580 14.54 -13.68 -14.24
C VAL A 580 13.56 -14.80 -13.94
N GLN A 581 12.92 -14.79 -12.77
CA GLN A 581 11.68 -15.55 -12.56
C GLN A 581 10.49 -14.67 -12.94
N THR A 582 9.92 -14.95 -14.13
CA THR A 582 8.62 -14.44 -14.53
C THR A 582 7.52 -15.10 -13.69
N TYR A 583 6.65 -14.30 -13.07
CA TYR A 583 5.46 -14.75 -12.32
C TYR A 583 4.35 -15.30 -13.23
N GLU A 584 4.68 -16.04 -14.30
CA GLU A 584 3.71 -16.71 -15.18
C GLU A 584 3.25 -18.09 -14.65
N HIS A 585 3.76 -18.55 -13.50
CA HIS A 585 3.68 -19.96 -13.11
C HIS A 585 2.83 -20.29 -11.86
N LEU A 586 1.96 -19.38 -11.43
CA LEU A 586 0.98 -19.61 -10.35
C LEU A 586 -0.25 -20.46 -10.80
N SER A 587 -0.03 -21.40 -11.72
CA SER A 587 -1.04 -22.29 -12.34
C SER A 587 -1.75 -23.29 -11.39
N PRO A 588 -1.21 -23.71 -10.21
CA PRO A 588 -1.92 -24.66 -9.35
C PRO A 588 -3.19 -24.08 -8.68
N LEU A 589 -3.26 -22.76 -8.46
CA LEU A 589 -4.43 -22.09 -7.87
C LEU A 589 -5.64 -22.07 -8.82
N LEU A 590 -5.42 -22.19 -10.13
CA LEU A 590 -6.48 -22.31 -11.14
C LEU A 590 -7.22 -23.64 -11.05
N SER A 591 -6.57 -24.70 -10.55
CA SER A 591 -7.21 -25.99 -10.26
C SER A 591 -8.26 -25.86 -9.15
N GLU A 592 -7.94 -25.12 -8.08
CA GLU A 592 -8.90 -24.89 -6.98
C GLU A 592 -10.06 -23.97 -7.39
N ILE A 593 -9.83 -23.02 -8.29
CA ILE A 593 -10.90 -22.19 -8.88
C ILE A 593 -11.80 -23.06 -9.77
N HIS A 594 -11.24 -24.01 -10.51
CA HIS A 594 -12.01 -24.94 -11.34
C HIS A 594 -12.88 -25.88 -10.49
N ASP A 595 -12.34 -26.44 -9.41
CA ASP A 595 -13.07 -27.38 -8.53
C ASP A 595 -14.10 -26.66 -7.65
N SER A 596 -13.80 -25.44 -7.19
CA SER A 596 -14.75 -24.62 -6.40
C SER A 596 -15.91 -24.09 -7.25
N ALA A 597 -15.67 -23.79 -8.53
CA ALA A 597 -16.72 -23.43 -9.48
C ALA A 597 -17.64 -24.62 -9.83
N GLN A 598 -17.10 -25.83 -9.89
CA GLN A 598 -17.89 -27.05 -10.15
C GLN A 598 -18.81 -27.43 -8.98
N LEU A 599 -18.39 -27.19 -7.73
CA LEU A 599 -19.19 -27.49 -6.53
C LEU A 599 -20.39 -26.55 -6.35
N VAL A 600 -20.32 -25.31 -6.85
CA VAL A 600 -21.45 -24.34 -6.83
C VAL A 600 -22.44 -24.60 -7.97
N ALA A 601 -22.01 -25.26 -9.06
CA ALA A 601 -22.83 -25.51 -10.25
C ALA A 601 -23.61 -26.84 -10.22
N ALA A 602 -23.44 -27.69 -9.21
CA ALA A 602 -24.06 -29.01 -9.15
C ALA A 602 -25.49 -29.00 -8.57
N ARG A 603 -26.48 -28.61 -9.40
CA ARG A 603 -27.85 -29.17 -9.59
C ARG A 603 -28.86 -28.14 -10.13
N PRO A 604 -29.75 -28.50 -11.09
CA PRO A 604 -29.49 -29.22 -12.32
C PRO A 604 -29.84 -28.35 -13.55
N LEU A 605 -28.86 -28.11 -14.42
CA LEU A 605 -29.11 -27.63 -15.79
C LEU A 605 -29.29 -28.84 -16.73
N GLU A 606 -30.31 -29.67 -16.46
CA GLU A 606 -30.82 -30.60 -17.46
C GLU A 606 -31.73 -29.82 -18.40
N GLN A 607 -31.18 -29.32 -19.50
CA GLN A 607 -31.80 -29.07 -20.82
C GLN A 607 -31.01 -27.98 -21.56
N ALA A 608 -29.95 -28.37 -22.27
CA ALA A 608 -29.49 -27.66 -23.49
C ALA A 608 -28.27 -28.30 -24.18
N THR A 609 -27.76 -29.46 -23.75
CA THR A 609 -26.71 -30.16 -24.51
C THR A 609 -27.32 -31.12 -25.53
N LEU A 610 -27.77 -30.60 -26.67
CA LEU A 610 -27.93 -31.42 -27.88
C LEU A 610 -27.95 -30.54 -29.14
N ARG A 611 -26.77 -30.33 -29.75
CA ARG A 611 -26.49 -30.57 -31.18
C ARG A 611 -25.25 -29.81 -31.70
N ILE A 612 -24.28 -30.65 -32.07
CA ILE A 612 -23.36 -30.56 -33.23
C ILE A 612 -21.91 -30.14 -32.91
N SER A 613 -21.11 -31.18 -32.70
CA SER A 613 -19.74 -31.28 -33.20
C SER A 613 -19.72 -31.65 -34.70
N LEU A 614 -18.65 -31.22 -35.39
CA LEU A 614 -18.05 -31.70 -36.66
C LEU A 614 -18.34 -30.94 -37.98
N ALA A 615 -17.30 -30.22 -38.47
CA ALA A 615 -16.79 -30.15 -39.87
C ALA A 615 -15.70 -29.03 -39.96
N VAL A 616 -14.39 -29.31 -39.91
CA VAL A 616 -13.42 -29.62 -41.00
C VAL A 616 -13.21 -28.52 -42.06
N GLY A 617 -11.98 -27.97 -42.13
CA GLY A 617 -11.22 -27.60 -43.36
C GLY A 617 -11.62 -26.34 -44.17
N ALA A 618 -10.68 -25.42 -44.35
CA ALA A 618 -10.76 -24.23 -45.24
C ALA A 618 -10.76 -24.59 -46.76
N PRO A 619 -10.93 -23.67 -47.76
CA PRO A 619 -11.22 -22.21 -47.76
C PRO A 619 -12.33 -21.75 -48.76
N GLY A 620 -12.78 -20.48 -48.68
CA GLY A 620 -13.33 -19.73 -49.84
C GLY A 620 -14.82 -19.31 -49.81
N ILE A 621 -15.02 -18.00 -49.56
CA ILE A 621 -15.99 -17.04 -50.18
C ILE A 621 -17.49 -17.42 -50.32
N THR A 622 -18.30 -16.45 -49.86
CA THR A 622 -19.68 -16.05 -50.21
C THR A 622 -20.90 -16.60 -49.44
N THR A 623 -21.69 -15.61 -48.98
CA THR A 623 -23.11 -15.57 -48.60
C THR A 623 -23.53 -15.96 -47.18
N TRP A 624 -23.45 -15.02 -46.22
CA TRP A 624 -24.37 -14.94 -45.07
C TRP A 624 -24.51 -13.47 -44.57
N GLU A 625 -25.02 -12.58 -45.43
CA GLU A 625 -25.39 -11.19 -45.09
C GLU A 625 -26.86 -10.90 -45.45
N ASN A 626 -27.81 -11.71 -44.98
CA ASN A 626 -29.24 -11.37 -45.16
C ASN A 626 -30.13 -11.85 -44.00
N LYS A 627 -29.73 -11.57 -42.76
CA LYS A 627 -30.65 -11.68 -41.61
C LYS A 627 -30.35 -10.79 -40.39
N TYR A 628 -29.77 -9.61 -40.61
CA TYR A 628 -29.52 -8.62 -39.54
C TYR A 628 -29.97 -7.19 -39.89
N LEU A 629 -30.83 -7.01 -40.90
CA LEU A 629 -31.39 -5.72 -41.31
C LEU A 629 -32.93 -5.70 -41.29
N SER A 630 -33.56 -6.27 -40.25
CA SER A 630 -35.01 -6.14 -40.05
C SER A 630 -35.45 -5.99 -38.59
N LEU A 631 -34.59 -5.46 -37.72
CA LEU A 631 -34.95 -5.14 -36.32
C LEU A 631 -34.57 -3.72 -35.89
N PHE A 632 -34.29 -2.82 -36.84
CA PHE A 632 -33.99 -1.41 -36.55
C PHE A 632 -35.03 -0.40 -37.06
N ASP A 633 -36.19 -0.85 -37.53
CA ASP A 633 -37.24 0.03 -38.07
C ASP A 633 -38.58 0.03 -37.29
N GLU A 634 -38.62 -0.48 -36.06
CA GLU A 634 -39.85 -0.48 -35.23
C GLU A 634 -39.67 0.13 -33.82
N ALA A 635 -38.73 1.06 -33.65
CA ALA A 635 -38.57 1.81 -32.39
C ALA A 635 -38.50 3.34 -32.59
N SER A 636 -39.17 3.87 -33.62
CA SER A 636 -39.33 5.31 -33.88
C SER A 636 -40.80 5.74 -33.81
N SER A 637 -41.53 5.33 -32.78
CA SER A 637 -42.87 5.90 -32.52
C SER A 637 -43.32 5.79 -31.07
N ASP A 638 -42.62 6.44 -30.12
CA ASP A 638 -43.28 7.02 -28.93
C ASP A 638 -42.36 7.92 -28.06
N GLY A 639 -41.57 8.78 -28.70
CA GLY A 639 -40.74 9.80 -28.04
C GLY A 639 -41.51 10.99 -27.44
N ARG A 640 -42.81 10.87 -27.16
CA ARG A 640 -43.64 11.96 -26.63
C ARG A 640 -44.51 11.54 -25.44
N GLN A 641 -43.92 11.00 -24.38
CA GLN A 641 -44.61 10.97 -23.08
C GLN A 641 -43.76 10.94 -21.81
N ILE A 642 -42.47 11.28 -21.87
CA ILE A 642 -41.62 11.41 -20.67
C ILE A 642 -41.05 12.84 -20.58
N SER A 643 -41.94 13.84 -20.49
CA SER A 643 -41.55 15.25 -20.32
C SER A 643 -42.33 15.98 -19.21
N ARG A 644 -43.18 15.30 -18.43
CA ARG A 644 -44.02 15.98 -17.41
C ARG A 644 -43.78 15.58 -15.94
N LYS A 645 -42.79 14.73 -15.64
CA LYS A 645 -42.52 14.28 -14.26
C LYS A 645 -41.25 14.84 -13.61
N PHE A 646 -40.47 15.68 -14.29
CA PHE A 646 -39.21 16.23 -13.75
C PHE A 646 -39.12 17.76 -13.75
N GLN A 647 -40.22 18.47 -14.00
CA GLN A 647 -40.25 19.94 -14.02
C GLN A 647 -39.97 20.62 -12.66
N PRO A 648 -40.34 20.07 -11.48
CA PRO A 648 -40.05 20.74 -10.20
C PRO A 648 -38.58 20.66 -9.74
N LEU A 649 -37.75 19.84 -10.39
CA LEU A 649 -36.33 19.65 -10.03
C LEU A 649 -35.39 20.62 -10.76
N LEU A 650 -35.85 21.27 -11.83
CA LEU A 650 -35.10 22.29 -12.56
C LEU A 650 -35.17 23.69 -11.91
N GLU A 651 -36.14 23.95 -11.03
CA GLU A 651 -36.31 25.27 -10.39
C GLU A 651 -35.47 25.46 -9.11
N ILE A 652 -34.96 24.40 -8.49
CA ILE A 652 -34.13 24.52 -7.27
C ILE A 652 -32.65 24.80 -7.60
N ILE A 653 -32.18 24.37 -8.78
CA ILE A 653 -30.81 24.64 -9.24
C ILE A 653 -30.60 26.13 -9.56
N HIS A 654 -31.67 26.88 -9.82
CA HIS A 654 -31.59 28.31 -10.17
C HIS A 654 -31.45 29.29 -8.99
N THR A 655 -31.36 28.81 -7.75
CA THR A 655 -31.31 29.69 -6.56
C THR A 655 -29.99 29.70 -5.80
N THR A 656 -28.98 28.92 -6.21
CA THR A 656 -27.71 28.82 -5.45
C THR A 656 -26.46 29.13 -6.26
N GLU A 657 -26.60 29.75 -7.44
CA GLU A 657 -25.50 30.29 -8.25
C GLU A 657 -25.42 31.83 -8.23
N ASN A 658 -26.18 32.49 -7.34
CA ASN A 658 -26.00 33.91 -7.05
C ASN A 658 -25.41 34.07 -5.66
N GLN A 659 -24.09 33.94 -5.51
CA GLN A 659 -23.25 34.68 -4.54
C GLN A 659 -21.76 34.38 -4.77
N ILE A 660 -21.22 34.64 -5.97
CA ILE A 660 -19.82 35.06 -6.11
C ILE A 660 -19.79 36.18 -7.16
N GLU A 661 -19.95 37.42 -6.69
CA GLU A 661 -19.65 38.62 -7.49
C GLU A 661 -18.15 38.64 -7.79
N ILE A 662 -17.78 38.48 -9.06
CA ILE A 662 -16.58 39.12 -9.60
C ILE A 662 -17.07 40.17 -10.60
N THR A 663 -16.97 41.42 -10.17
CA THR A 663 -17.14 42.63 -10.97
C THR A 663 -16.37 42.56 -12.29
N ALA A 664 -17.10 42.42 -13.40
CA ALA A 664 -16.62 42.82 -14.72
C ALA A 664 -17.40 44.07 -15.15
N ASN A 665 -16.71 45.21 -15.11
CA ASN A 665 -17.19 46.44 -15.73
C ASN A 665 -16.70 46.48 -17.19
N SER A 666 -17.59 47.00 -18.04
CA SER A 666 -17.39 47.47 -19.43
C SER A 666 -17.53 46.46 -20.58
N THR A 667 -18.77 46.29 -21.00
CA THR A 667 -19.28 46.61 -22.35
C THR A 667 -18.28 46.65 -23.51
N ASN A 668 -18.37 45.67 -24.42
CA ASN A 668 -18.72 45.95 -25.81
C ASN A 668 -19.21 44.69 -26.54
N ALA A 669 -20.42 44.78 -27.07
CA ALA A 669 -21.00 43.79 -27.95
C ALA A 669 -20.33 43.85 -29.33
N MET A 670 -19.73 42.74 -29.75
CA MET A 670 -19.74 42.27 -31.14
C MET A 670 -20.11 40.79 -31.11
N ALA A 671 -21.24 40.44 -31.74
CA ALA A 671 -21.60 39.06 -32.05
C ALA A 671 -20.61 38.50 -33.11
N PRO A 672 -20.57 37.18 -33.30
CA PRO A 672 -19.41 36.35 -33.08
C PRO A 672 -18.67 36.12 -34.39
N ASN A 673 -17.42 36.57 -34.51
CA ASN A 673 -16.60 36.03 -35.58
C ASN A 673 -16.13 34.63 -35.16
N ASP A 674 -16.98 33.62 -35.40
CA ASP A 674 -16.63 32.21 -35.17
C ASP A 674 -15.64 31.68 -36.22
N SER A 675 -15.20 32.55 -37.13
CA SER A 675 -14.32 32.17 -38.21
C SER A 675 -12.85 32.22 -37.84
N PHE A 676 -12.09 31.25 -38.32
CA PHE A 676 -10.63 31.22 -38.23
C PHE A 676 -10.02 30.83 -39.57
N GLN A 677 -8.74 31.13 -39.76
CA GLN A 677 -8.05 30.86 -41.02
C GLN A 677 -6.93 29.85 -40.86
N LEU A 678 -6.80 28.98 -41.86
CA LEU A 678 -5.67 28.07 -42.05
C LEU A 678 -5.06 28.30 -43.42
N PHE A 679 -3.76 28.10 -43.53
CA PHE A 679 -3.10 27.96 -44.82
C PHE A 679 -3.35 26.56 -45.38
N ASP A 680 -3.73 26.49 -46.66
CA ASP A 680 -3.56 25.28 -47.45
C ASP A 680 -2.05 25.07 -47.71
N LEU A 681 -1.63 23.82 -47.73
CA LEU A 681 -0.21 23.46 -47.92
C LEU A 681 -0.03 22.65 -49.20
N LYS A 682 1.09 22.86 -49.89
CA LYS A 682 1.62 21.93 -50.88
C LYS A 682 2.87 21.28 -50.30
N VAL A 683 2.90 19.96 -50.27
CA VAL A 683 4.07 19.17 -49.84
C VAL A 683 4.62 18.44 -51.05
N GLU A 684 5.81 18.84 -51.49
CA GLU A 684 6.41 18.40 -52.74
C GLU A 684 7.72 17.65 -52.49
N VAL A 685 7.87 16.51 -53.17
CA VAL A 685 9.08 15.69 -53.13
C VAL A 685 10.19 16.37 -53.91
N VAL A 686 11.30 16.59 -53.23
CA VAL A 686 12.56 17.10 -53.79
C VAL A 686 13.61 16.00 -53.66
N CYS A 687 14.21 15.60 -54.76
CA CYS A 687 15.24 14.57 -54.88
C CYS A 687 16.57 15.26 -55.26
N PRO A 688 17.47 15.49 -54.29
CA PRO A 688 18.77 16.08 -54.55
C PRO A 688 19.55 15.33 -55.65
N SER A 689 20.22 16.06 -56.53
CA SER A 689 20.96 15.47 -57.65
C SER A 689 22.02 14.47 -57.16
N GLY A 690 22.00 13.25 -57.70
CA GLY A 690 22.90 12.16 -57.32
C GLY A 690 22.51 11.39 -56.06
N ALA A 691 21.43 11.76 -55.36
CA ALA A 691 20.96 11.05 -54.19
C ALA A 691 20.17 9.77 -54.56
N LYS A 692 20.36 8.70 -53.78
CA LYS A 692 19.62 7.44 -53.95
C LYS A 692 18.22 7.57 -53.34
N ILE A 693 17.19 7.31 -54.13
CA ILE A 693 15.79 7.37 -53.69
C ILE A 693 15.23 5.95 -53.53
N LEU A 694 14.90 5.56 -52.31
CA LEU A 694 14.47 4.20 -51.95
C LEU A 694 12.96 4.09 -51.72
N CYS A 695 12.29 5.20 -51.40
CA CYS A 695 10.86 5.21 -51.09
C CYS A 695 9.95 5.17 -52.33
N GLY A 696 10.52 5.10 -53.53
CA GLY A 696 9.78 5.10 -54.80
C GLY A 696 9.23 6.46 -55.23
N ALA A 697 9.46 7.51 -54.45
CA ALA A 697 9.03 8.88 -54.77
C ALA A 697 9.83 9.46 -55.95
N LYS A 698 9.19 10.28 -56.77
CA LYS A 698 9.81 10.97 -57.91
C LYS A 698 9.86 12.48 -57.64
N GLU A 699 10.86 13.13 -58.22
CA GLU A 699 10.96 14.61 -58.19
C GLU A 699 9.63 15.22 -58.68
N GLY A 700 9.06 16.12 -57.88
CA GLY A 700 7.81 16.81 -58.19
C GLY A 700 6.51 16.05 -57.86
N ASP A 701 6.59 14.80 -57.39
CA ASP A 701 5.44 14.15 -56.74
C ASP A 701 5.01 15.00 -55.55
N HIS A 702 3.72 15.28 -55.40
CA HIS A 702 3.23 16.12 -54.31
C HIS A 702 1.83 15.74 -53.84
N PHE A 703 1.50 16.16 -52.64
CA PHE A 703 0.11 16.24 -52.18
C PHE A 703 -0.21 17.66 -51.73
N THR A 704 -1.48 18.02 -51.81
CA THR A 704 -2.01 19.24 -51.19
C THR A 704 -2.76 18.87 -49.91
N LEU A 705 -2.65 19.73 -48.90
CA LEU A 705 -3.50 19.70 -47.71
C LEU A 705 -4.40 20.92 -47.79
N GLU A 706 -5.65 20.71 -48.20
CA GLU A 706 -6.66 21.74 -48.38
C GLU A 706 -7.63 21.68 -47.20
N GLY A 707 -7.48 22.61 -46.26
CA GLY A 707 -8.08 22.43 -44.95
C GLY A 707 -7.55 21.18 -44.25
N GLU A 708 -8.45 20.30 -43.83
CA GLU A 708 -8.09 19.00 -43.24
C GLU A 708 -7.95 17.88 -44.28
N MET A 709 -8.22 18.15 -45.56
CA MET A 709 -8.29 17.13 -46.61
C MET A 709 -6.98 17.02 -47.37
N LEU A 710 -6.32 15.86 -47.29
CA LEU A 710 -5.15 15.53 -48.09
C LEU A 710 -5.59 15.06 -49.49
N ARG A 711 -5.05 15.67 -50.54
CA ARG A 711 -5.32 15.32 -51.95
C ARG A 711 -4.03 15.00 -52.70
N LEU A 712 -4.08 13.94 -53.49
CA LEU A 712 -3.00 13.55 -54.41
C LEU A 712 -3.46 13.80 -55.86
N PRO A 713 -2.59 14.36 -56.73
CA PRO A 713 -2.86 14.43 -58.16
C PRO A 713 -3.06 13.03 -58.77
N ALA A 714 -3.91 12.94 -59.79
CA ALA A 714 -4.18 11.67 -60.46
C ALA A 714 -2.89 11.07 -61.06
N GLY A 715 -2.62 9.80 -60.77
CA GLY A 715 -1.45 9.08 -61.27
C GLY A 715 -0.15 9.32 -60.50
N GLN A 716 -0.16 10.09 -59.41
CA GLN A 716 0.96 10.26 -58.48
C GLN A 716 0.77 9.42 -57.21
N GLY A 717 1.87 9.08 -56.55
CA GLY A 717 1.85 8.36 -55.27
C GLY A 717 2.96 8.85 -54.37
N ILE A 718 2.68 8.93 -53.07
CA ILE A 718 3.66 9.27 -52.05
C ILE A 718 3.71 8.13 -51.04
N SER A 719 4.92 7.69 -50.70
CA SER A 719 5.13 6.62 -49.73
C SER A 719 4.56 7.04 -48.38
N ILE A 720 3.62 6.25 -47.85
CA ILE A 720 3.07 6.46 -46.51
C ILE A 720 4.17 6.41 -45.43
N TYR A 721 5.23 5.66 -45.68
CA TYR A 721 6.39 5.56 -44.80
C TYR A 721 7.30 6.78 -44.87
N SER A 722 7.20 7.60 -45.92
CA SER A 722 7.84 8.92 -45.96
C SER A 722 7.00 10.00 -45.26
N LEU A 723 5.72 9.72 -44.98
CA LEU A 723 4.81 10.63 -44.30
C LEU A 723 4.76 10.41 -42.78
N CYS A 724 4.97 9.19 -42.32
CA CYS A 724 4.92 8.78 -40.91
C CYS A 724 6.26 8.19 -40.44
N GLN A 725 6.63 8.39 -39.17
CA GLN A 725 7.79 7.74 -38.58
C GLN A 725 7.54 6.22 -38.51
N GLN A 726 8.52 5.40 -38.91
CA GLN A 726 8.51 3.96 -38.67
C GLN A 726 9.41 3.64 -37.47
N SER A 727 8.81 3.24 -36.34
CA SER A 727 9.55 2.57 -35.27
C SER A 727 9.61 1.08 -35.59
N TRP A 728 10.70 0.62 -36.20
CA TRP A 728 11.00 -0.81 -36.23
C TRP A 728 11.71 -1.18 -34.92
N ILE A 729 11.07 -2.06 -34.14
CA ILE A 729 11.75 -2.82 -33.09
C ILE A 729 12.74 -3.75 -33.78
N LEU A 730 14.02 -3.39 -33.77
CA LEU A 730 15.11 -4.31 -33.99
C LEU A 730 16.15 -4.08 -32.89
N ASN A 731 16.37 -5.12 -32.08
CA ASN A 731 17.50 -5.24 -31.18
C ASN A 731 18.80 -5.07 -31.97
N VAL A 732 19.41 -3.89 -31.92
CA VAL A 732 20.81 -3.71 -32.28
C VAL A 732 21.37 -2.61 -31.37
N GLU A 733 22.29 -3.01 -30.50
CA GLU A 733 23.20 -2.11 -29.80
C GLU A 733 23.98 -1.28 -30.84
N GLU A 734 24.14 0.01 -30.57
CA GLU A 734 24.95 0.97 -31.34
C GLU A 734 24.49 1.29 -32.79
N ALA A 735 23.56 2.24 -32.92
CA ALA A 735 23.54 3.13 -34.08
C ALA A 735 23.04 4.52 -33.67
N ASN A 736 23.84 5.56 -33.99
CA ASN A 736 23.51 6.98 -33.77
C ASN A 736 22.09 7.31 -34.26
N LEU A 737 21.16 7.50 -33.32
CA LEU A 737 19.79 7.96 -33.54
C LEU A 737 19.79 9.35 -34.21
N ARG A 738 19.67 9.37 -35.53
CA ARG A 738 19.04 10.48 -36.24
C ARG A 738 17.55 10.17 -36.33
N ASP A 739 16.80 10.50 -35.28
CA ASP A 739 15.34 10.50 -35.33
C ASP A 739 14.89 11.63 -36.27
N THR A 740 14.81 11.34 -37.57
CA THR A 740 14.26 12.28 -38.54
C THR A 740 12.74 12.34 -38.37
N ALA A 741 12.24 13.44 -37.79
CA ALA A 741 10.82 13.73 -37.70
C ALA A 741 10.17 13.69 -39.10
N ALA A 742 9.10 12.89 -39.25
CA ALA A 742 8.35 12.78 -40.49
C ALA A 742 7.50 14.03 -40.76
N VAL A 743 6.95 14.17 -41.98
CA VAL A 743 6.27 15.42 -42.39
C VAL A 743 4.90 15.62 -41.71
N LEU A 744 4.14 14.56 -41.42
CA LEU A 744 2.75 14.66 -40.96
C LEU A 744 2.57 15.46 -39.66
N PRO A 745 3.38 15.24 -38.59
CA PRO A 745 3.25 15.99 -37.34
C PRO A 745 3.44 17.51 -37.50
N LEU A 746 4.13 17.95 -38.55
CA LEU A 746 4.41 19.37 -38.78
C LEU A 746 3.31 20.08 -39.56
N LEU A 747 2.43 19.36 -40.27
CA LEU A 747 1.46 19.97 -41.17
C LEU A 747 0.45 20.85 -40.44
N ALA A 748 -0.19 20.34 -39.38
CA ALA A 748 -1.19 21.09 -38.63
C ALA A 748 -0.62 22.41 -38.05
N ALA A 749 0.63 22.39 -37.57
CA ALA A 749 1.32 23.59 -37.11
C ALA A 749 1.68 24.52 -38.28
N LYS A 750 2.14 23.97 -39.42
CA LYS A 750 2.42 24.75 -40.64
C LYS A 750 1.17 25.38 -41.26
N GLN A 751 -0.03 24.87 -41.01
CA GLN A 751 -1.28 25.51 -41.46
C GLN A 751 -1.63 26.77 -40.65
N ARG A 752 -1.08 26.96 -39.45
CA ARG A 752 -1.44 28.10 -38.59
C ARG A 752 -0.71 29.38 -39.01
N PRO A 753 -1.36 30.55 -38.89
CA PRO A 753 -0.66 31.84 -38.89
C PRO A 753 0.26 31.90 -37.67
N CYS A 754 1.57 31.82 -37.90
CA CYS A 754 2.57 32.00 -36.85
C CYS A 754 3.16 33.41 -36.92
N HIS A 755 3.79 33.86 -35.83
CA HIS A 755 4.45 35.16 -35.77
C HIS A 755 5.56 35.26 -36.84
N LYS A 756 5.72 36.41 -37.51
CA LYS A 756 6.65 36.60 -38.65
C LYS A 756 8.14 36.25 -38.38
N ASN A 757 8.54 36.19 -37.12
CA ASN A 757 9.91 35.83 -36.69
C ASN A 757 10.01 34.38 -36.17
N ASP A 758 8.91 33.63 -36.15
CA ASP A 758 8.89 32.22 -35.78
C ASP A 758 9.46 31.40 -36.94
N TRP A 759 10.40 30.50 -36.65
CA TRP A 759 10.98 29.60 -37.66
C TRP A 759 9.91 28.73 -38.34
N MET A 760 8.75 28.53 -37.70
CA MET A 760 7.61 27.84 -38.32
C MET A 760 6.99 28.62 -39.49
N THR A 761 7.29 29.91 -39.67
CA THR A 761 6.81 30.72 -40.80
C THR A 761 7.58 30.54 -42.10
N THR A 762 8.78 29.97 -42.09
CA THR A 762 9.56 29.70 -43.30
C THR A 762 9.19 28.35 -43.93
N ASP A 763 9.40 28.22 -45.24
CA ASP A 763 9.25 26.92 -45.93
C ASP A 763 10.18 25.87 -45.28
N GLY A 764 9.62 24.71 -44.93
CA GLY A 764 10.35 23.63 -44.28
C GLY A 764 10.75 22.54 -45.27
N LEU A 765 12.03 22.14 -45.25
CA LEU A 765 12.51 20.93 -45.93
C LEU A 765 12.64 19.81 -44.91
N ILE A 766 11.88 18.73 -45.09
CA ILE A 766 11.85 17.58 -44.18
C ILE A 766 12.47 16.38 -44.88
N ALA A 767 13.43 15.71 -44.24
CA ALA A 767 14.08 14.55 -44.83
C ALA A 767 13.20 13.30 -44.79
N CYS A 768 13.42 12.36 -45.71
CA CYS A 768 12.85 11.02 -45.62
C CYS A 768 13.27 10.38 -44.27
N PRO A 769 12.36 9.68 -43.57
CA PRO A 769 12.71 8.99 -42.33
C PRO A 769 13.63 7.78 -42.55
N ASP A 770 13.70 7.21 -43.76
CA ASP A 770 14.74 6.24 -44.11
C ASP A 770 16.09 6.97 -44.29
N PRO A 771 17.09 6.74 -43.42
CA PRO A 771 18.37 7.46 -43.47
C PRO A 771 19.17 7.19 -44.75
N ASN A 772 18.84 6.11 -45.49
CA ASN A 772 19.46 5.76 -46.76
C ASN A 772 18.72 6.32 -47.98
N CYS A 773 17.55 6.93 -47.77
CA CYS A 773 16.77 7.57 -48.83
C CYS A 773 17.02 9.08 -48.82
N GLY A 774 17.58 9.61 -49.90
CA GLY A 774 17.94 11.03 -49.99
C GLY A 774 16.80 11.98 -50.34
N SER A 775 15.56 11.52 -50.48
CA SER A 775 14.41 12.39 -50.81
C SER A 775 14.08 13.34 -49.65
N LEU A 776 13.66 14.56 -49.99
CA LEU A 776 13.16 15.58 -49.08
C LEU A 776 11.70 15.91 -49.42
N LEU A 777 10.98 16.46 -48.45
CA LEU A 777 9.60 16.93 -48.57
C LEU A 777 9.59 18.42 -48.25
N LYS A 778 9.34 19.25 -49.27
CA LYS A 778 9.23 20.70 -49.14
C LYS A 778 7.79 21.09 -48.84
N ILE A 779 7.55 21.69 -47.68
CA ILE A 779 6.25 22.24 -47.30
C ILE A 779 6.19 23.72 -47.70
N THR A 780 5.22 24.07 -48.54
CA THR A 780 4.98 25.45 -48.99
C THR A 780 3.54 25.85 -48.64
N LYS A 781 3.36 27.04 -48.04
CA LYS A 781 2.03 27.64 -47.83
C LYS A 781 1.52 28.20 -49.16
N THR A 782 0.28 27.86 -49.54
CA THR A 782 -0.28 28.31 -50.82
C THR A 782 -1.31 29.43 -50.62
N GLY A 783 -2.49 29.11 -50.08
CA GLY A 783 -3.61 30.04 -49.90
C GLY A 783 -4.18 30.02 -48.49
N LEU A 784 -4.86 31.09 -48.09
CA LEU A 784 -5.62 31.13 -46.83
C LEU A 784 -7.05 30.68 -47.07
N ARG A 785 -7.53 29.78 -46.21
CA ARG A 785 -8.89 29.26 -46.18
C ARG A 785 -9.53 29.63 -44.86
N THR A 786 -10.74 30.17 -44.91
CA THR A 786 -11.53 30.52 -43.73
C THR A 786 -12.47 29.36 -43.40
N PHE A 787 -12.56 29.02 -42.12
CA PHE A 787 -13.46 28.04 -41.52
C PHE A 787 -14.36 28.73 -40.51
N SER A 788 -15.57 28.21 -40.29
CA SER A 788 -16.42 28.55 -39.15
C SER A 788 -16.30 27.46 -38.09
N HIS A 789 -16.16 27.84 -36.82
CA HIS A 789 -16.10 26.91 -35.69
C HIS A 789 -17.37 26.04 -35.61
N ALA A 790 -18.55 26.63 -35.80
CA ALA A 790 -19.82 25.90 -35.75
C ALA A 790 -19.98 24.86 -36.87
N GLU A 791 -19.30 25.02 -38.00
CA GLU A 791 -19.37 24.07 -39.12
C GLU A 791 -18.48 22.82 -38.91
N ILE A 792 -17.45 22.91 -38.05
CA ILE A 792 -16.45 21.85 -37.88
C ILE A 792 -16.46 21.18 -36.50
N THR A 793 -17.28 21.66 -35.57
CA THR A 793 -17.45 21.02 -34.26
C THR A 793 -18.84 21.27 -33.66
N VAL A 794 -19.34 20.28 -32.91
CA VAL A 794 -20.64 20.34 -32.22
C VAL A 794 -20.58 21.10 -30.88
N VAL A 795 -19.39 21.49 -30.44
CA VAL A 795 -19.18 22.24 -29.20
C VAL A 795 -19.20 23.73 -29.52
N GLY A 796 -20.23 24.46 -29.07
CA GLY A 796 -20.36 25.90 -29.29
C GLY A 796 -19.28 26.72 -28.56
N LEU A 797 -19.01 27.93 -29.06
CA LEU A 797 -18.19 28.92 -28.36
C LEU A 797 -19.04 29.61 -27.28
N GLU A 798 -18.50 29.79 -26.07
CA GLU A 798 -19.19 30.50 -24.98
C GLU A 798 -19.61 31.91 -25.43
N GLY A 799 -20.91 32.20 -25.32
CA GLY A 799 -21.51 33.49 -25.73
C GLY A 799 -22.36 33.46 -27.00
N ASN A 800 -22.42 32.33 -27.72
CA ASN A 800 -23.42 32.10 -28.78
C ASN A 800 -24.45 31.07 -28.30
N VAL A 801 -25.65 31.56 -28.01
CA VAL A 801 -26.82 30.75 -27.63
C VAL A 801 -27.35 29.97 -28.82
#